data_AF-A0A6A6BB35-F1
#
_entry.id   AF-A0A6A6BB35-F1
#
_cell.length_a   1.000
_cell.length_b   1.000
_cell.length_c   1.000
_cell.angle_alpha   90.00
_cell.angle_beta   90.00
_cell.angle_gamma   90.00
#
_symmetry.space_group_name_H-M   'P 1'
#
loop_
_entity.id
_entity.type
_entity.pdbx_description
1 polymer ?
#
loop_
_entity_poly.entity_id
_entity_poly.type
_entity_poly.pdbx_seq_one_letter_code
_entity_poly.pdbx_strand_id
1 'polypeptide(L)'
;MTVLAPMLSCPLKQTNEIDWITPLKQYIRQTYGDDPERYSEECATLNRLRQDMRGAGKDSAAGRDLLYRYYGQLELLDLRFPVDENHIKISFTWFDAFTHKPTSQYSLAYEKASIIFNISAVLSCHAAHQNRHEDTGLKTAYHSFQASAGMFTYINENFLHAPSTDLSRDTVKTLIAIMLAQGQEVFLEKQVEDGKKVGLLAKLASQAAYLYWQAAEGVQDNVTKGVFEKVWLLVTQIKASYMGSLAQYYQAMADNDANSHGVSICRLQVAETQAREANRIANSFPNNVPAGSNLSSETGGILTDMTRRHLVNCQERITEFTKDNDFIYHQPVPAEASLASIPKLPAAKAIPVSELYQGQDIQRIIGPDIFQKIVPISVTEQASLYDEEKAKLIRAEAERVDIANDEMAASLDYLKLPESLNVLKGGMDQEMTVDDEFTKWCQELAGHAPFTRAFDQLSAEKQAIGTILDGSMKQLDMEESVCEKMRSKYGVEWTQQPSSRSTATLRSDIRSYRNAIDEAGISDAALYSTFRQHESDFDEMRSAGETDEADVLYQRAMIKAGAARSKGKGFGSPSTGEGNLLDDDFEGGPSVAEQIAAVEDLLRKLNLIKRERQQVLKDLKEKIHNDDISNVLILNKKQISNQENQLFKAELEKFRPHQNRLLQANHKQTSLMKELTRTYGDLLQDKRVRSEQSKYEAFSRQRSSVMNKYRKIYQAFNDLISGLMRAQAFYSDMKETVESLQANVETFVNNRRSEGGQLLNSIENKKTSGSNDQADRERERMQQLMERMSVEPSRNSPVSQQPPSRPPPLQSTPSYQTIQSSYNPAASPPITPRYPGISSPPATYGMQSPPTMQPQYPQTLSNGGGYQPALPPRRESGYASGGSGSVGAYNPNAYGPVSPPATQQFFSPPPAQGQWGAPPQQQTQQQYGLPPGYIPPPPPPGPPPSQNIDYSGLTGGGAGYPSGPGGYAHHQRQSQQQQSQADPWAGLSAWK
;
A
#
# COMPACT_ATOMS: atom_id res chain seq x y z
N MET A 1 54.06 -11.17 19.80
CA MET A 1 52.78 -11.09 19.06
C MET A 1 53.12 -11.09 17.57
N THR A 2 52.36 -11.79 16.75
CA THR A 2 52.45 -11.70 15.28
C THR A 2 51.77 -10.41 14.84
N VAL A 3 52.48 -9.47 14.23
CA VAL A 3 51.80 -8.25 13.72
C VAL A 3 50.82 -8.66 12.61
N LEU A 4 49.58 -8.15 12.70
CA LEU A 4 48.49 -8.50 11.77
C LEU A 4 48.82 -8.10 10.34
N ALA A 5 48.44 -8.94 9.37
CA ALA A 5 48.62 -8.64 7.96
C ALA A 5 47.80 -7.39 7.58
N PRO A 6 48.39 -6.36 6.96
CA PRO A 6 47.66 -5.18 6.53
C PRO A 6 46.71 -5.51 5.39
N MET A 7 45.58 -4.82 5.32
CA MET A 7 44.49 -5.07 4.38
C MET A 7 44.15 -3.79 3.63
N LEU A 8 43.83 -3.89 2.33
CA LEU A 8 43.32 -2.75 1.56
C LEU A 8 41.88 -2.48 1.97
N SER A 9 41.51 -1.20 2.04
CA SER A 9 40.13 -0.78 2.31
C SER A 9 39.77 0.40 1.42
N CYS A 10 38.57 0.36 0.85
CA CYS A 10 38.14 1.34 -0.13
C CYS A 10 37.90 2.72 0.54
N PRO A 11 38.37 3.83 -0.03
CA PRO A 11 37.96 5.16 0.40
C PRO A 11 36.45 5.35 0.20
N LEU A 12 35.85 6.23 1.01
CA LEU A 12 34.43 6.60 0.88
C LEU A 12 34.27 7.72 -0.15
N LYS A 13 33.21 7.64 -0.98
CA LYS A 13 32.74 8.76 -1.79
C LYS A 13 32.23 9.86 -0.87
N GLN A 14 32.53 11.11 -1.21
CA GLN A 14 32.00 12.29 -0.52
C GLN A 14 30.81 12.87 -1.30
N THR A 15 29.94 13.63 -0.64
CA THR A 15 28.81 14.31 -1.30
C THR A 15 28.51 15.67 -0.67
N ASN A 16 28.09 16.60 -1.52
CA ASN A 16 27.56 17.90 -1.12
C ASN A 16 26.24 17.75 -0.37
N GLU A 17 25.80 18.84 0.25
CA GLU A 17 24.44 18.96 0.77
C GLU A 17 23.45 19.16 -0.37
N ILE A 18 22.24 18.64 -0.18
CA ILE A 18 21.10 18.81 -1.06
C ILE A 18 19.87 19.11 -0.19
N ASP A 19 18.81 19.62 -0.79
CA ASP A 19 17.51 19.75 -0.14
C ASP A 19 16.54 18.67 -0.63
N TRP A 20 16.13 17.78 0.28
CA TRP A 20 15.00 16.86 0.05
C TRP A 20 13.64 17.53 0.28
N ILE A 21 13.56 18.59 1.08
CA ILE A 21 12.31 19.11 1.64
C ILE A 21 11.50 19.87 0.60
N THR A 22 12.07 20.87 -0.07
CA THR A 22 11.33 21.68 -1.05
C THR A 22 10.82 20.86 -2.24
N PRO A 23 11.63 19.98 -2.88
CA PRO A 23 11.17 19.20 -4.03
C PRO A 23 10.07 18.20 -3.67
N LEU A 24 10.17 17.51 -2.53
CA LEU A 24 9.13 16.58 -2.07
C LEU A 24 7.84 17.33 -1.70
N LYS A 25 7.92 18.43 -0.93
CA LYS A 25 6.74 19.26 -0.61
C LYS A 25 6.06 19.82 -1.86
N GLN A 26 6.84 20.27 -2.85
CA GLN A 26 6.29 20.74 -4.12
C GLN A 26 5.57 19.62 -4.89
N TYR A 27 6.18 18.43 -4.97
CA TYR A 27 5.56 17.26 -5.62
C TYR A 27 4.27 16.85 -4.91
N ILE A 28 4.26 16.80 -3.57
CA ILE A 28 3.06 16.47 -2.78
C ILE A 28 1.90 17.41 -3.14
N ARG A 29 2.17 18.72 -3.16
CA ARG A 29 1.17 19.74 -3.53
C ARG A 29 0.65 19.60 -4.96
N GLN A 30 1.53 19.26 -5.90
CA GLN A 30 1.20 19.21 -7.34
C GLN A 30 0.53 17.90 -7.75
N THR A 31 0.88 16.78 -7.13
CA THR A 31 0.42 15.45 -7.52
C THR A 31 -0.75 14.95 -6.68
N TYR A 32 -0.69 15.11 -5.35
CA TYR A 32 -1.75 14.62 -4.45
C TYR A 32 -2.75 15.72 -4.05
N GLY A 33 -2.43 17.00 -4.28
CA GLY A 33 -3.28 18.14 -3.90
C GLY A 33 -3.36 18.41 -2.40
N ASP A 34 -2.68 17.60 -1.57
CA ASP A 34 -2.68 17.71 -0.12
C ASP A 34 -1.74 18.83 0.38
N ASP A 35 -1.95 19.26 1.63
CA ASP A 35 -1.13 20.26 2.31
C ASP A 35 0.28 19.72 2.62
N PRO A 36 1.35 20.28 2.03
CA PRO A 36 2.71 19.80 2.25
C PRO A 36 3.23 19.95 3.68
N GLU A 37 2.61 20.78 4.52
CA GLU A 37 3.02 20.92 5.92
C GLU A 37 2.64 19.70 6.77
N ARG A 38 1.66 18.89 6.34
CA ARG A 38 1.28 17.61 6.96
C ARG A 38 2.39 16.55 6.92
N TYR A 39 3.36 16.72 6.03
CA TYR A 39 4.49 15.81 5.80
C TYR A 39 5.85 16.48 6.10
N SER A 40 5.82 17.58 6.88
CA SER A 40 7.00 18.39 7.19
C SER A 40 8.02 17.63 8.05
N GLU A 41 7.56 16.84 9.02
CA GLU A 41 8.41 15.99 9.88
C GLU A 41 9.04 14.85 9.09
N GLU A 42 8.28 14.20 8.20
CA GLU A 42 8.74 13.14 7.30
C GLU A 42 9.84 13.66 6.35
N CYS A 43 9.60 14.78 5.69
CA CYS A 43 10.57 15.43 4.80
C CYS A 43 11.84 15.83 5.56
N ALA A 44 11.69 16.41 6.76
CA ALA A 44 12.83 16.79 7.60
C ALA A 44 13.62 15.57 8.11
N THR A 45 12.94 14.46 8.39
CA THR A 45 13.56 13.20 8.84
C THR A 45 14.40 12.57 7.73
N LEU A 46 13.88 12.46 6.50
CA LEU A 46 14.66 12.00 5.34
C LEU A 46 15.88 12.90 5.10
N ASN A 47 15.67 14.22 5.10
CA ASN A 47 16.74 15.19 4.89
C ASN A 47 17.84 15.04 5.96
N ARG A 48 17.45 14.87 7.23
CA ARG A 48 18.36 14.61 8.33
C ARG A 48 19.13 13.30 8.18
N LEU A 49 18.48 12.20 7.79
CA LEU A 49 19.17 10.91 7.57
C LEU A 49 20.27 11.03 6.51
N ARG A 50 20.07 11.88 5.48
CA ARG A 50 21.14 12.19 4.51
C ARG A 50 22.30 12.97 5.12
N GLN A 51 22.04 13.88 6.07
CA GLN A 51 23.11 14.60 6.76
C GLN A 51 23.85 13.70 7.76
N ASP A 52 23.12 12.87 8.51
CA ASP A 52 23.70 11.92 9.46
C ASP A 52 24.61 10.90 8.73
N MET A 53 24.23 10.39 7.54
CA MET A 53 25.09 9.47 6.77
C MET A 53 26.33 10.14 6.15
N ARG A 54 26.34 11.45 5.90
CA ARG A 54 27.56 12.20 5.53
C ARG A 54 28.58 12.24 6.66
N GLY A 55 28.13 12.12 7.90
CA GLY A 55 28.95 11.97 9.11
C GLY A 55 29.35 10.53 9.46
N ALA A 56 29.06 9.54 8.60
CA ALA A 56 29.33 8.13 8.88
C ALA A 56 30.84 7.85 9.10
N GLY A 57 31.20 7.45 10.32
CA GLY A 57 32.59 7.09 10.67
C GLY A 57 33.07 5.87 9.88
N LYS A 58 34.14 6.07 9.09
CA LYS A 58 34.67 5.17 8.05
C LYS A 58 34.89 3.70 8.47
N ASP A 59 35.10 3.45 9.75
CA ASP A 59 35.58 2.21 10.36
C ASP A 59 34.59 1.64 11.42
N SER A 60 33.45 2.30 11.62
CA SER A 60 32.51 2.03 12.70
C SER A 60 31.23 1.30 12.24
N ALA A 61 30.72 0.38 13.08
CA ALA A 61 29.42 -0.24 12.87
C ALA A 61 28.27 0.79 12.87
N ALA A 62 28.39 1.86 13.67
CA ALA A 62 27.43 2.96 13.65
C ALA A 62 27.38 3.69 12.29
N GLY A 63 28.54 3.94 11.66
CA GLY A 63 28.60 4.52 10.32
C GLY A 63 27.97 3.63 9.24
N ARG A 64 28.21 2.31 9.32
CA ARG A 64 27.54 1.30 8.50
C ARG A 64 26.01 1.37 8.66
N ASP A 65 25.53 1.47 9.89
CA ASP A 65 24.09 1.42 10.20
C ASP A 65 23.35 2.70 9.79
N LEU A 66 24.01 3.86 9.83
CA LEU A 66 23.47 5.11 9.25
C LEU A 66 23.29 5.00 7.73
N LEU A 67 24.27 4.41 7.03
CA LEU A 67 24.20 4.19 5.58
C LEU A 67 23.11 3.16 5.22
N TYR A 68 23.00 2.05 5.97
CA TYR A 68 21.91 1.08 5.80
C TYR A 68 20.53 1.72 6.01
N ARG A 69 20.37 2.53 7.06
CA ARG A 69 19.10 3.22 7.34
C ARG A 69 18.71 4.15 6.20
N TYR A 70 19.63 5.01 5.75
CA TYR A 70 19.34 5.92 4.65
C TYR A 70 19.03 5.16 3.35
N TYR A 71 19.81 4.13 3.00
CA TYR A 71 19.54 3.31 1.81
C TYR A 71 18.16 2.63 1.85
N GLY A 72 17.79 2.00 2.98
CA GLY A 72 16.49 1.35 3.12
C GLY A 72 15.31 2.33 2.95
N GLN A 73 15.45 3.54 3.49
CA GLN A 73 14.46 4.61 3.29
C GLN A 73 14.44 5.13 1.84
N LEU A 74 15.57 5.12 1.10
CA LEU A 74 15.58 5.41 -0.34
C LEU A 74 14.93 4.30 -1.19
N GLU A 75 14.97 3.02 -0.77
CA GLU A 75 14.20 1.96 -1.44
C GLU A 75 12.70 2.13 -1.22
N LEU A 76 12.27 2.48 -0.01
CA LEU A 76 10.86 2.74 0.31
C LEU A 76 10.34 4.01 -0.40
N LEU A 77 11.14 5.07 -0.44
CA LEU A 77 10.83 6.31 -1.15
C LEU A 77 10.62 6.10 -2.66
N ASP A 78 11.44 5.26 -3.29
CA ASP A 78 11.37 4.93 -4.73
C ASP A 78 10.06 4.20 -5.13
N LEU A 79 9.35 3.61 -4.15
CA LEU A 79 7.99 3.07 -4.37
C LEU A 79 6.95 4.20 -4.51
N ARG A 80 7.20 5.38 -3.92
CA ARG A 80 6.22 6.47 -3.76
C ARG A 80 6.52 7.72 -4.57
N PHE A 81 7.79 8.03 -4.82
CA PHE A 81 8.25 9.29 -5.38
C PHE A 81 9.16 9.07 -6.61
N PRO A 82 8.74 9.46 -7.83
CA PRO A 82 9.59 9.40 -9.03
C PRO A 82 10.66 10.49 -8.98
N VAL A 83 11.88 10.13 -8.55
CA VAL A 83 13.03 11.04 -8.44
C VAL A 83 13.92 10.89 -9.68
N ASP A 84 13.62 11.73 -10.67
CA ASP A 84 14.25 11.80 -11.98
C ASP A 84 14.28 13.24 -12.53
N GLU A 85 14.72 13.44 -13.77
CA GLU A 85 14.84 14.77 -14.40
C GLU A 85 13.51 15.45 -14.75
N ASN A 86 12.42 14.68 -14.86
CA ASN A 86 11.11 15.10 -15.37
C ASN A 86 10.10 15.38 -14.24
N HIS A 87 10.22 14.67 -13.12
CA HIS A 87 9.30 14.73 -11.99
C HIS A 87 9.92 15.45 -10.79
N ILE A 88 10.66 14.75 -9.92
CA ILE A 88 11.24 15.31 -8.68
C ILE A 88 12.74 15.55 -8.88
N LYS A 89 13.07 16.70 -9.46
CA LYS A 89 14.42 17.03 -9.92
C LYS A 89 15.36 17.44 -8.79
N ILE A 90 16.17 16.50 -8.32
CA ILE A 90 17.16 16.69 -7.23
C ILE A 90 18.57 16.40 -7.77
N SER A 91 19.52 17.34 -7.64
CA SER A 91 20.89 17.18 -8.16
C SER A 91 21.82 16.48 -7.16
N PHE A 92 22.00 15.17 -7.30
CA PHE A 92 22.90 14.38 -6.48
C PHE A 92 24.34 14.57 -6.97
N THR A 93 25.12 15.36 -6.24
CA THR A 93 26.55 15.59 -6.54
C THR A 93 27.44 14.77 -5.61
N TRP A 94 28.15 13.82 -6.19
CA TRP A 94 29.10 12.94 -5.50
C TRP A 94 30.51 13.16 -6.06
N PHE A 95 31.51 12.96 -5.21
CA PHE A 95 32.91 12.91 -5.61
C PHE A 95 33.35 11.46 -5.83
N ASP A 96 34.20 11.24 -6.81
CA ASP A 96 34.85 9.96 -7.08
C ASP A 96 35.78 9.57 -5.91
N ALA A 97 35.67 8.33 -5.43
CA ALA A 97 36.33 7.88 -4.20
C ALA A 97 37.86 7.92 -4.27
N PHE A 98 38.44 7.75 -5.46
CA PHE A 98 39.89 7.67 -5.65
C PHE A 98 40.47 8.91 -6.35
N THR A 99 39.75 9.47 -7.33
CA THR A 99 40.21 10.63 -8.13
C THR A 99 39.65 11.96 -7.67
N HIS A 100 38.70 11.96 -6.72
CA HIS A 100 38.03 13.14 -6.14
C HIS A 100 37.36 14.08 -7.15
N LYS A 101 37.12 13.61 -8.37
CA LYS A 101 36.39 14.37 -9.40
C LYS A 101 34.90 14.42 -9.05
N PRO A 102 34.24 15.60 -9.08
CA PRO A 102 32.80 15.68 -8.88
C PRO A 102 32.05 15.10 -10.08
N THR A 103 30.89 14.52 -9.83
CA THR A 103 29.92 14.07 -10.84
C THR A 103 28.51 14.27 -10.28
N SER A 104 27.67 14.92 -11.08
CA SER A 104 26.30 15.29 -10.69
C SER A 104 25.30 14.60 -11.60
N GLN A 105 24.25 14.01 -11.03
CA GLN A 105 23.14 13.38 -11.75
C GLN A 105 21.82 13.66 -11.03
N TYR A 106 20.71 13.65 -11.77
CA TYR A 106 19.37 13.80 -11.18
C TYR A 106 18.67 12.47 -10.83
N SER A 107 19.33 11.33 -11.12
CA SER A 107 18.75 10.01 -10.91
C SER A 107 18.95 9.50 -9.49
N LEU A 108 17.85 9.09 -8.83
CA LEU A 108 17.90 8.37 -7.55
C LEU A 108 18.74 7.08 -7.61
N ALA A 109 18.85 6.45 -8.79
CA ALA A 109 19.71 5.29 -8.98
C ALA A 109 21.19 5.62 -8.72
N TYR A 110 21.66 6.83 -9.04
CA TYR A 110 23.04 7.25 -8.79
C TYR A 110 23.33 7.52 -7.31
N GLU A 111 22.37 8.13 -6.60
CA GLU A 111 22.42 8.28 -5.14
C GLU A 111 22.48 6.89 -4.48
N LYS A 112 21.56 5.98 -4.85
CA LYS A 112 21.54 4.58 -4.36
C LYS A 112 22.86 3.86 -4.60
N ALA A 113 23.40 3.89 -5.82
CA ALA A 113 24.70 3.28 -6.15
C ALA A 113 25.85 3.84 -5.31
N SER A 114 25.88 5.17 -5.11
CA SER A 114 26.91 5.83 -4.32
C SER A 114 26.82 5.50 -2.83
N ILE A 115 25.61 5.31 -2.28
CA ILE A 115 25.41 4.83 -0.91
C ILE A 115 25.83 3.36 -0.77
N ILE A 116 25.47 2.47 -1.71
CA ILE A 116 25.92 1.07 -1.69
C ILE A 116 27.45 0.98 -1.77
N PHE A 117 28.09 1.86 -2.57
CA PHE A 117 29.55 1.96 -2.63
C PHE A 117 30.12 2.36 -1.25
N ASN A 118 29.52 3.34 -0.58
CA ASN A 118 29.95 3.72 0.78
C ASN A 118 29.69 2.64 1.84
N ILE A 119 28.60 1.86 1.74
CA ILE A 119 28.38 0.67 2.58
C ILE A 119 29.51 -0.34 2.34
N SER A 120 29.84 -0.61 1.08
CA SER A 120 30.94 -1.51 0.69
C SER A 120 32.29 -1.02 1.22
N ALA A 121 32.54 0.28 1.15
CA ALA A 121 33.75 0.93 1.64
C ALA A 121 33.86 0.84 3.17
N VAL A 122 32.82 1.23 3.93
CA VAL A 122 32.80 1.11 5.39
C VAL A 122 32.94 -0.33 5.84
N LEU A 123 32.30 -1.30 5.16
CA LEU A 123 32.51 -2.73 5.45
C LEU A 123 33.97 -3.16 5.23
N SER A 124 34.62 -2.70 4.15
CA SER A 124 36.04 -3.01 3.88
C SER A 124 36.99 -2.38 4.90
N CYS A 125 36.72 -1.14 5.32
CA CYS A 125 37.46 -0.44 6.37
C CYS A 125 37.27 -1.12 7.72
N HIS A 126 36.02 -1.40 8.11
CA HIS A 126 35.68 -2.07 9.36
C HIS A 126 36.37 -3.44 9.44
N ALA A 127 36.37 -4.21 8.35
CA ALA A 127 37.06 -5.49 8.25
C ALA A 127 38.60 -5.37 8.39
N ALA A 128 39.19 -4.38 7.71
CA ALA A 128 40.63 -4.13 7.74
C ALA A 128 41.15 -3.74 9.14
N HIS A 129 40.34 -3.05 9.94
CA HIS A 129 40.70 -2.57 11.28
C HIS A 129 40.28 -3.51 12.44
N GLN A 130 39.71 -4.69 12.19
CA GLN A 130 39.39 -5.65 13.25
C GLN A 130 40.64 -6.20 13.94
N ASN A 131 40.57 -6.45 15.25
CA ASN A 131 41.57 -7.25 15.95
C ASN A 131 41.45 -8.73 15.55
N ARG A 132 42.24 -9.15 14.56
CA ARG A 132 42.25 -10.53 14.04
C ARG A 132 43.08 -11.51 14.90
N HIS A 133 43.36 -11.16 16.16
CA HIS A 133 43.82 -12.10 17.20
C HIS A 133 42.68 -12.68 18.05
N GLU A 134 41.45 -12.23 17.82
CA GLU A 134 40.26 -12.75 18.49
C GLU A 134 39.34 -13.41 17.45
N ASP A 135 38.78 -14.58 17.78
CA ASP A 135 37.83 -15.31 16.91
C ASP A 135 36.62 -14.45 16.52
N THR A 136 36.18 -13.55 17.41
CA THR A 136 35.17 -12.51 17.18
C THR A 136 35.58 -11.52 16.08
N GLY A 137 36.81 -11.01 16.13
CA GLY A 137 37.37 -10.09 15.15
C GLY A 137 37.66 -10.75 13.80
N LEU A 138 38.14 -12.00 13.81
CA LEU A 138 38.31 -12.83 12.61
C LEU A 138 36.97 -13.08 11.90
N LYS A 139 35.93 -13.49 12.65
CA LYS A 139 34.55 -13.66 12.12
C LYS A 139 34.00 -12.36 11.54
N THR A 140 34.13 -11.26 12.28
CA THR A 140 33.64 -9.93 11.86
C THR A 140 34.34 -9.45 10.59
N ALA A 141 35.67 -9.63 10.48
CA ALA A 141 36.43 -9.27 9.29
C ALA A 141 36.05 -10.13 8.07
N TYR A 142 35.99 -11.45 8.25
CA TYR A 142 35.62 -12.39 7.18
C TYR A 142 34.24 -12.07 6.60
N HIS A 143 33.21 -11.98 7.45
CA HIS A 143 31.85 -11.67 7.03
C HIS A 143 31.75 -10.27 6.40
N SER A 144 32.44 -9.27 6.95
CA SER A 144 32.42 -7.91 6.41
C SER A 144 33.10 -7.80 5.03
N PHE A 145 34.18 -8.54 4.76
CA PHE A 145 34.75 -8.63 3.41
C PHE A 145 33.81 -9.35 2.43
N GLN A 146 33.15 -10.44 2.85
CA GLN A 146 32.14 -11.12 2.02
C GLN A 146 30.92 -10.24 1.69
N ALA A 147 30.45 -9.45 2.66
CA ALA A 147 29.35 -8.51 2.49
C ALA A 147 29.74 -7.33 1.60
N SER A 148 30.97 -6.79 1.76
CA SER A 148 31.53 -5.76 0.87
C SER A 148 31.62 -6.25 -0.58
N ALA A 149 32.14 -7.47 -0.80
CA ALA A 149 32.16 -8.10 -2.12
C ALA A 149 30.74 -8.28 -2.71
N GLY A 150 29.76 -8.61 -1.87
CA GLY A 150 28.34 -8.70 -2.24
C GLY A 150 27.75 -7.39 -2.75
N MET A 151 27.94 -6.32 -1.98
CA MET A 151 27.46 -4.97 -2.30
C MET A 151 28.12 -4.43 -3.58
N PHE A 152 29.44 -4.62 -3.77
CA PHE A 152 30.11 -4.29 -5.03
C PHE A 152 29.62 -5.17 -6.21
N THR A 153 29.32 -6.45 -5.99
CA THR A 153 28.77 -7.33 -7.05
C THR A 153 27.42 -6.80 -7.55
N TYR A 154 26.53 -6.44 -6.63
CA TYR A 154 25.24 -5.82 -6.96
C TYR A 154 25.41 -4.51 -7.75
N ILE A 155 26.41 -3.67 -7.42
CA ILE A 155 26.71 -2.46 -8.22
C ILE A 155 27.07 -2.85 -9.66
N ASN A 156 28.01 -3.78 -9.85
CA ASN A 156 28.50 -4.19 -11.16
C ASN A 156 27.43 -4.88 -12.03
N GLU A 157 26.43 -5.51 -11.42
CA GLU A 157 25.32 -6.17 -12.12
C GLU A 157 24.19 -5.21 -12.50
N ASN A 158 23.84 -4.26 -11.63
CA ASN A 158 22.64 -3.41 -11.80
C ASN A 158 22.93 -2.04 -12.43
N PHE A 159 24.14 -1.49 -12.29
CA PHE A 159 24.46 -0.12 -12.73
C PHE A 159 25.40 -0.13 -13.95
N LEU A 160 24.86 -0.62 -15.06
CA LEU A 160 25.61 -0.86 -16.32
C LEU A 160 26.25 0.41 -16.91
N HIS A 161 25.62 1.57 -16.70
CA HIS A 161 26.03 2.88 -17.21
C HIS A 161 26.59 3.76 -16.08
N ALA A 162 27.75 3.37 -15.55
CA ALA A 162 28.42 4.09 -14.46
C ALA A 162 28.83 5.53 -14.88
N PRO A 163 28.40 6.58 -14.16
CA PRO A 163 28.72 7.97 -14.51
C PRO A 163 30.05 8.46 -13.91
N SER A 164 30.61 7.75 -12.92
CA SER A 164 31.91 8.03 -12.29
C SER A 164 32.85 6.82 -12.39
N THR A 165 34.16 7.04 -12.28
CA THR A 165 35.19 6.02 -12.55
C THR A 165 35.21 4.93 -11.48
N ASP A 166 35.05 5.32 -10.22
CA ASP A 166 34.92 4.41 -9.07
C ASP A 166 33.76 3.42 -9.17
N LEU A 167 32.64 3.81 -9.78
CA LEU A 167 31.48 2.96 -10.07
C LEU A 167 31.65 2.15 -11.37
N SER A 168 32.74 2.35 -12.14
CA SER A 168 32.92 1.66 -13.42
C SER A 168 33.13 0.15 -13.25
N ARG A 169 32.64 -0.63 -14.22
CA ARG A 169 32.59 -2.10 -14.13
C ARG A 169 33.98 -2.73 -13.93
N ASP A 170 35.01 -2.17 -14.55
CA ASP A 170 36.42 -2.59 -14.36
C ASP A 170 36.89 -2.36 -12.91
N THR A 171 36.66 -1.15 -12.39
CA THR A 171 37.10 -0.74 -11.05
C THR A 171 36.34 -1.53 -9.98
N VAL A 172 35.01 -1.63 -10.09
CA VAL A 172 34.18 -2.41 -9.16
C VAL A 172 34.50 -3.90 -9.21
N LYS A 173 34.70 -4.49 -10.39
CA LYS A 173 35.17 -5.89 -10.53
C LYS A 173 36.53 -6.12 -9.86
N THR A 174 37.43 -5.15 -9.94
CA THR A 174 38.73 -5.20 -9.24
C THR A 174 38.55 -5.15 -7.73
N LEU A 175 37.67 -4.28 -7.22
CA LEU A 175 37.34 -4.21 -5.79
C LEU A 175 36.73 -5.52 -5.26
N ILE A 176 35.82 -6.17 -6.02
CA ILE A 176 35.29 -7.50 -5.67
C ILE A 176 36.43 -8.52 -5.52
N ALA A 177 37.39 -8.55 -6.46
CA ALA A 177 38.52 -9.47 -6.41
C ALA A 177 39.40 -9.24 -5.16
N ILE A 178 39.69 -7.98 -4.81
CA ILE A 178 40.45 -7.63 -3.59
C ILE A 178 39.68 -8.07 -2.32
N MET A 179 38.38 -7.78 -2.23
CA MET A 179 37.56 -8.15 -1.06
C MET A 179 37.48 -9.67 -0.88
N LEU A 180 37.32 -10.44 -1.96
CA LEU A 180 37.31 -11.91 -1.90
C LEU A 180 38.69 -12.48 -1.56
N ALA A 181 39.78 -11.90 -2.07
CA ALA A 181 41.14 -12.30 -1.72
C ALA A 181 41.42 -12.09 -0.21
N GLN A 182 40.99 -10.94 0.33
CA GLN A 182 41.12 -10.62 1.75
C GLN A 182 40.23 -11.49 2.65
N GLY A 183 38.99 -11.79 2.24
CA GLY A 183 38.15 -12.76 2.93
C GLY A 183 38.78 -14.16 2.95
N GLN A 184 39.37 -14.61 1.84
CA GLN A 184 40.05 -15.90 1.75
C GLN A 184 41.32 -15.94 2.64
N GLU A 185 42.07 -14.84 2.73
CA GLU A 185 43.20 -14.70 3.65
C GLU A 185 42.77 -14.76 5.12
N VAL A 186 41.74 -14.02 5.54
CA VAL A 186 41.23 -14.06 6.92
C VAL A 186 40.72 -15.46 7.30
N PHE A 187 40.09 -16.17 6.37
CA PHE A 187 39.69 -17.56 6.59
C PHE A 187 40.92 -18.48 6.74
N LEU A 188 41.97 -18.28 5.94
CA LEU A 188 43.23 -19.01 6.04
C LEU A 188 43.93 -18.73 7.38
N GLU A 189 44.02 -17.46 7.83
CA GLU A 189 44.57 -17.09 9.15
C GLU A 189 43.91 -17.94 10.26
N LYS A 190 42.57 -18.03 10.26
CA LYS A 190 41.84 -18.85 11.23
C LYS A 190 42.09 -20.36 11.09
N GLN A 191 42.22 -20.90 9.87
CA GLN A 191 42.50 -22.34 9.70
C GLN A 191 43.94 -22.71 10.13
N VAL A 192 44.90 -21.78 10.02
CA VAL A 192 46.26 -21.94 10.55
C VAL A 192 46.24 -21.95 12.08
N GLU A 193 45.53 -21.00 12.71
CA GLU A 193 45.36 -20.94 14.17
C GLU A 193 44.65 -22.19 14.73
N ASP A 194 43.63 -22.69 14.04
CA ASP A 194 42.92 -23.93 14.38
C ASP A 194 43.76 -25.22 14.20
N GLY A 195 45.02 -25.12 13.77
CA GLY A 195 45.89 -26.27 13.55
C GLY A 195 45.36 -27.28 12.52
N LYS A 196 44.62 -26.82 11.50
CA LYS A 196 44.08 -27.73 10.48
C LYS A 196 45.22 -28.40 9.69
N LYS A 197 44.94 -29.59 9.14
CA LYS A 197 45.90 -30.36 8.33
C LYS A 197 46.52 -29.52 7.22
N VAL A 198 47.84 -29.58 7.07
CA VAL A 198 48.63 -28.77 6.10
C VAL A 198 48.12 -28.90 4.65
N GLY A 199 47.70 -30.10 4.22
CA GLY A 199 47.09 -30.32 2.90
C GLY A 199 45.71 -29.67 2.67
N LEU A 200 45.08 -29.09 3.70
CA LEU A 200 43.92 -28.18 3.57
C LEU A 200 44.40 -26.73 3.45
N LEU A 201 45.35 -26.32 4.30
CA LEU A 201 45.95 -24.98 4.30
C LEU A 201 46.57 -24.64 2.94
N ALA A 202 47.26 -25.60 2.32
CA ALA A 202 47.80 -25.49 0.96
C ALA A 202 46.74 -25.09 -0.08
N LYS A 203 45.56 -25.69 -0.01
CA LYS A 203 44.45 -25.47 -0.97
C LYS A 203 43.75 -24.13 -0.76
N LEU A 204 43.63 -23.71 0.50
CA LEU A 204 43.09 -22.40 0.88
C LEU A 204 44.05 -21.27 0.49
N ALA A 205 45.36 -21.45 0.72
CA ALA A 205 46.42 -20.53 0.30
C ALA A 205 46.56 -20.45 -1.23
N SER A 206 46.45 -21.57 -1.94
CA SER A 206 46.47 -21.61 -3.41
C SER A 206 45.31 -20.79 -4.02
N GLN A 207 44.13 -20.83 -3.40
CA GLN A 207 43.02 -19.96 -3.78
C GLN A 207 43.28 -18.48 -3.43
N ALA A 208 43.85 -18.18 -2.24
CA ALA A 208 44.18 -16.81 -1.87
C ALA A 208 45.19 -16.19 -2.86
N ALA A 209 46.24 -16.93 -3.22
CA ALA A 209 47.24 -16.55 -4.21
C ALA A 209 46.61 -16.27 -5.58
N TYR A 210 45.68 -17.12 -6.02
CA TYR A 210 44.97 -16.96 -7.28
C TYR A 210 44.07 -15.72 -7.29
N LEU A 211 43.30 -15.48 -6.23
CA LEU A 211 42.46 -14.28 -6.10
C LEU A 211 43.30 -13.00 -6.05
N TYR A 212 44.43 -13.00 -5.33
CA TYR A 212 45.36 -11.87 -5.31
C TYR A 212 46.05 -11.63 -6.66
N TRP A 213 46.36 -12.68 -7.42
CA TRP A 213 46.91 -12.56 -8.77
C TRP A 213 45.88 -11.93 -9.73
N GLN A 214 44.61 -12.36 -9.69
CA GLN A 214 43.53 -11.73 -10.47
C GLN A 214 43.26 -10.28 -10.03
N ALA A 215 43.36 -9.99 -8.74
CA ALA A 215 43.26 -8.63 -8.22
C ALA A 215 44.42 -7.74 -8.69
N ALA A 216 45.65 -8.27 -8.72
CA ALA A 216 46.84 -7.52 -9.16
C ALA A 216 46.78 -7.12 -10.65
N GLU A 217 46.19 -7.96 -11.52
CA GLU A 217 45.91 -7.63 -12.93
C GLU A 217 44.96 -6.42 -13.04
N GLY A 218 43.78 -6.48 -12.39
CA GLY A 218 42.83 -5.37 -12.38
C GLY A 218 43.37 -4.10 -11.70
N VAL A 219 44.18 -4.25 -10.65
CA VAL A 219 44.84 -3.12 -9.97
C VAL A 219 45.91 -2.49 -10.88
N GLN A 220 46.68 -3.29 -11.63
CA GLN A 220 47.66 -2.77 -12.59
C GLN A 220 46.99 -1.88 -13.64
N ASP A 221 45.85 -2.30 -14.18
CA ASP A 221 45.06 -1.50 -15.13
C ASP A 221 44.53 -0.21 -14.50
N ASN A 222 43.99 -0.28 -13.27
CA ASN A 222 43.48 0.90 -12.58
C ASN A 222 44.60 1.88 -12.16
N VAL A 223 45.82 1.39 -11.87
CA VAL A 223 47.01 2.25 -11.66
C VAL A 223 47.44 2.91 -12.98
N THR A 224 47.48 2.16 -14.09
CA THR A 224 47.82 2.70 -15.43
C THR A 224 46.79 3.74 -15.91
N LYS A 225 45.50 3.55 -15.58
CA LYS A 225 44.41 4.51 -15.84
C LYS A 225 44.44 5.74 -14.90
N GLY A 226 45.34 5.78 -13.90
CA GLY A 226 45.41 6.87 -12.92
C GLY A 226 44.25 6.90 -11.92
N VAL A 227 43.62 5.74 -11.67
CA VAL A 227 42.50 5.57 -10.74
C VAL A 227 43.00 5.11 -9.37
N PHE A 228 43.92 4.13 -9.33
CA PHE A 228 44.46 3.60 -8.08
C PHE A 228 45.89 4.09 -7.81
N GLU A 229 46.21 4.25 -6.53
CA GLU A 229 47.57 4.53 -6.06
C GLU A 229 48.50 3.33 -6.27
N LYS A 230 49.73 3.56 -6.73
CA LYS A 230 50.70 2.49 -7.05
C LYS A 230 50.98 1.55 -5.87
N VAL A 231 50.81 2.03 -4.64
CA VAL A 231 51.00 1.20 -3.43
C VAL A 231 49.99 0.05 -3.32
N TRP A 232 48.77 0.18 -3.86
CA TRP A 232 47.79 -0.93 -3.91
C TRP A 232 48.31 -2.09 -4.79
N LEU A 233 48.95 -1.76 -5.91
CA LEU A 233 49.59 -2.76 -6.78
C LEU A 233 50.69 -3.51 -6.02
N LEU A 234 51.54 -2.79 -5.30
CA LEU A 234 52.59 -3.41 -4.48
C LEU A 234 51.99 -4.35 -3.41
N VAL A 235 50.96 -3.93 -2.67
CA VAL A 235 50.29 -4.82 -1.68
C VAL A 235 49.74 -6.08 -2.36
N THR A 236 49.00 -5.95 -3.46
CA THR A 236 48.43 -7.13 -4.15
C THR A 236 49.49 -8.06 -4.72
N GLN A 237 50.59 -7.54 -5.29
CA GLN A 237 51.70 -8.34 -5.80
C GLN A 237 52.46 -9.05 -4.67
N ILE A 238 52.78 -8.35 -3.57
CA ILE A 238 53.41 -8.94 -2.38
C ILE A 238 52.54 -10.08 -1.85
N LYS A 239 51.22 -9.86 -1.70
CA LYS A 239 50.29 -10.88 -1.20
C LYS A 239 50.10 -12.04 -2.16
N ALA A 240 50.06 -11.82 -3.47
CA ALA A 240 49.99 -12.90 -4.46
C ALA A 240 51.21 -13.84 -4.34
N SER A 241 52.43 -13.29 -4.33
CA SER A 241 53.67 -14.06 -4.21
C SER A 241 53.82 -14.72 -2.84
N TYR A 242 53.44 -14.03 -1.76
CA TYR A 242 53.46 -14.56 -0.39
C TYR A 242 52.47 -15.71 -0.19
N MET A 243 51.23 -15.59 -0.67
CA MET A 243 50.23 -16.66 -0.60
C MET A 243 50.59 -17.86 -1.51
N GLY A 244 51.21 -17.60 -2.67
CA GLY A 244 51.73 -18.66 -3.54
C GLY A 244 52.84 -19.46 -2.85
N SER A 245 53.76 -18.77 -2.19
CA SER A 245 54.80 -19.38 -1.35
C SER A 245 54.20 -20.18 -0.19
N LEU A 246 53.23 -19.64 0.55
CA LEU A 246 52.53 -20.37 1.62
C LEU A 246 51.83 -21.63 1.10
N ALA A 247 51.23 -21.58 -0.09
CA ALA A 247 50.58 -22.73 -0.69
C ALA A 247 51.59 -23.86 -0.97
N GLN A 248 52.73 -23.54 -1.59
CA GLN A 248 53.80 -24.52 -1.85
C GLN A 248 54.46 -25.01 -0.56
N TYR A 249 54.68 -24.15 0.44
CA TYR A 249 55.18 -24.53 1.76
C TYR A 249 54.25 -25.54 2.45
N TYR A 250 52.95 -25.26 2.54
CA TYR A 250 52.00 -26.18 3.17
C TYR A 250 51.80 -27.47 2.37
N GLN A 251 51.89 -27.42 1.04
CA GLN A 251 51.85 -28.64 0.22
C GLN A 251 53.14 -29.45 0.40
N ALA A 252 54.30 -28.82 0.55
CA ALA A 252 55.55 -29.51 0.87
C ALA A 252 55.45 -30.26 2.20
N MET A 253 54.98 -29.61 3.27
CA MET A 253 54.72 -30.29 4.55
C MET A 253 53.79 -31.51 4.35
N ALA A 254 52.71 -31.37 3.57
CA ALA A 254 51.78 -32.46 3.28
C ALA A 254 52.41 -33.61 2.45
N ASP A 255 53.29 -33.30 1.51
CA ASP A 255 54.01 -34.28 0.69
C ASP A 255 55.09 -34.99 1.52
N ASN A 256 55.71 -34.30 2.47
CA ASN A 256 56.64 -34.87 3.46
C ASN A 256 55.92 -35.82 4.44
N ASP A 257 54.77 -35.42 4.98
CA ASP A 257 53.88 -36.29 5.78
C ASP A 257 53.43 -37.54 4.99
N ALA A 258 53.36 -37.43 3.65
CA ALA A 258 53.09 -38.52 2.71
C ALA A 258 54.34 -39.31 2.27
N ASN A 259 55.48 -39.14 2.95
CA ASN A 259 56.77 -39.78 2.66
C ASN A 259 57.34 -39.50 1.26
N SER A 260 56.95 -38.38 0.65
CA SER A 260 57.42 -37.90 -0.67
C SER A 260 58.45 -36.78 -0.52
N HIS A 261 59.48 -37.04 0.31
CA HIS A 261 60.52 -36.09 0.72
C HIS A 261 61.21 -35.37 -0.45
N GLY A 262 61.53 -36.09 -1.54
CA GLY A 262 62.12 -35.47 -2.73
C GLY A 262 61.20 -34.42 -3.37
N VAL A 263 59.90 -34.72 -3.49
CA VAL A 263 58.87 -33.79 -3.99
C VAL A 263 58.72 -32.59 -3.05
N SER A 264 58.74 -32.82 -1.74
CA SER A 264 58.68 -31.76 -0.72
C SER A 264 59.84 -30.77 -0.83
N ILE A 265 61.09 -31.25 -1.01
CA ILE A 265 62.26 -30.37 -1.18
C ILE A 265 62.08 -29.47 -2.42
N CYS A 266 61.65 -30.05 -3.55
CA CYS A 266 61.37 -29.29 -4.76
C CYS A 266 60.29 -28.21 -4.52
N ARG A 267 59.18 -28.55 -3.85
CA ARG A 267 58.14 -27.56 -3.50
C ARG A 267 58.65 -26.47 -2.56
N LEU A 268 59.52 -26.78 -1.61
CA LEU A 268 60.11 -25.77 -0.73
C LEU A 268 61.04 -24.82 -1.51
N GLN A 269 61.81 -25.30 -2.49
CA GLN A 269 62.63 -24.44 -3.36
C GLN A 269 61.76 -23.48 -4.20
N VAL A 270 60.61 -23.94 -4.69
CA VAL A 270 59.61 -23.07 -5.35
C VAL A 270 59.01 -22.08 -4.35
N ALA A 271 58.69 -22.52 -3.12
CA ALA A 271 58.18 -21.66 -2.06
C ALA A 271 59.20 -20.57 -1.68
N GLU A 272 60.48 -20.89 -1.56
CA GLU A 272 61.54 -19.93 -1.28
C GLU A 272 61.68 -18.92 -2.41
N THR A 273 61.66 -19.36 -3.67
CA THR A 273 61.72 -18.48 -4.84
C THR A 273 60.59 -17.45 -4.82
N GLN A 274 59.36 -17.88 -4.50
CA GLN A 274 58.21 -16.98 -4.39
C GLN A 274 58.25 -16.10 -3.12
N ALA A 275 58.76 -16.59 -1.99
CA ALA A 275 58.98 -15.79 -0.78
C ALA A 275 60.05 -14.71 -0.99
N ARG A 276 61.12 -15.05 -1.73
CA ARG A 276 62.22 -14.15 -2.08
C ARG A 276 61.73 -13.02 -2.99
N GLU A 277 60.86 -13.32 -3.94
CA GLU A 277 60.20 -12.30 -4.76
C GLU A 277 59.21 -11.44 -3.96
N ALA A 278 58.36 -12.04 -3.12
CA ALA A 278 57.46 -11.29 -2.23
C ALA A 278 58.24 -10.31 -1.33
N ASN A 279 59.37 -10.77 -0.78
CA ASN A 279 60.29 -9.95 0.01
C ASN A 279 60.99 -8.88 -0.84
N ARG A 280 61.40 -9.17 -2.08
CA ARG A 280 61.99 -8.17 -3.00
C ARG A 280 61.01 -7.03 -3.26
N ILE A 281 59.73 -7.34 -3.50
CA ILE A 281 58.70 -6.32 -3.73
C ILE A 281 58.41 -5.56 -2.43
N ALA A 282 58.32 -6.24 -1.28
CA ALA A 282 58.12 -5.59 0.02
C ALA A 282 59.21 -4.58 0.38
N ASN A 283 60.49 -4.90 0.15
CA ASN A 283 61.60 -3.95 0.35
C ASN A 283 61.62 -2.79 -0.67
N SER A 284 60.73 -2.78 -1.68
CA SER A 284 60.51 -1.64 -2.58
C SER A 284 59.24 -0.84 -2.27
N PHE A 285 58.53 -1.18 -1.20
CA PHE A 285 57.38 -0.42 -0.70
C PHE A 285 57.83 0.93 -0.10
N PRO A 286 57.15 2.06 -0.39
CA PRO A 286 57.60 3.37 0.09
C PRO A 286 57.33 3.59 1.59
N ASN A 287 58.31 4.17 2.29
CA ASN A 287 58.23 4.50 3.72
C ASN A 287 57.16 5.56 4.06
N ASN A 288 56.68 6.32 3.07
CA ASN A 288 55.56 7.23 3.21
C ASN A 288 54.50 6.85 2.18
N VAL A 289 53.26 6.67 2.63
CA VAL A 289 52.18 6.06 1.87
C VAL A 289 51.16 7.16 1.51
N PRO A 290 50.70 7.29 0.25
CA PRO A 290 49.79 8.37 -0.13
C PRO A 290 48.51 8.37 0.70
N ALA A 291 48.06 9.54 1.17
CA ALA A 291 46.92 9.64 2.09
C ALA A 291 45.61 9.07 1.50
N GLY A 292 45.42 9.17 0.17
CA GLY A 292 44.27 8.58 -0.54
C GLY A 292 44.30 7.05 -0.64
N SER A 293 45.40 6.39 -0.27
CA SER A 293 45.54 4.92 -0.37
C SER A 293 44.87 4.14 0.76
N ASN A 294 44.38 4.82 1.82
CA ASN A 294 43.75 4.21 3.00
C ASN A 294 44.64 3.20 3.78
N LEU A 295 45.96 3.24 3.58
CA LEU A 295 46.96 2.40 4.25
C LEU A 295 47.66 3.16 5.39
N SER A 296 48.11 2.44 6.43
CA SER A 296 48.92 3.03 7.51
C SER A 296 50.38 3.19 7.10
N SER A 297 51.10 4.13 7.73
CA SER A 297 52.55 4.32 7.56
C SER A 297 53.37 3.07 7.90
N GLU A 298 52.87 2.22 8.79
CA GLU A 298 53.54 0.98 9.21
C GLU A 298 53.45 -0.15 8.17
N THR A 299 52.53 -0.05 7.21
CA THR A 299 52.22 -1.09 6.19
C THR A 299 53.47 -1.69 5.55
N GLY A 300 54.43 -0.86 5.10
CA GLY A 300 55.66 -1.31 4.45
C GLY A 300 56.58 -2.11 5.37
N GLY A 301 56.71 -1.69 6.63
CA GLY A 301 57.48 -2.40 7.65
C GLY A 301 56.86 -3.76 7.97
N ILE A 302 55.54 -3.80 8.19
CA ILE A 302 54.80 -5.03 8.51
C ILE A 302 54.91 -6.05 7.37
N LEU A 303 54.69 -5.62 6.12
CA LEU A 303 54.82 -6.49 4.95
C LEU A 303 56.24 -7.05 4.82
N THR A 304 57.26 -6.21 4.97
CA THR A 304 58.67 -6.64 4.87
C THR A 304 59.04 -7.62 5.98
N ASP A 305 58.59 -7.38 7.22
CA ASP A 305 58.85 -8.26 8.35
C ASP A 305 58.08 -9.58 8.25
N MET A 306 56.88 -9.59 7.65
CA MET A 306 56.17 -10.83 7.31
C MET A 306 56.91 -11.64 6.24
N THR A 307 57.24 -11.03 5.10
CA THR A 307 57.90 -11.74 3.99
C THR A 307 59.30 -12.23 4.38
N ARG A 308 60.05 -11.45 5.17
CA ARG A 308 61.39 -11.85 5.65
C ARG A 308 61.30 -13.05 6.59
N ARG A 309 60.35 -13.08 7.54
CA ARG A 309 60.16 -14.22 8.46
C ARG A 309 59.75 -15.49 7.73
N HIS A 310 58.85 -15.39 6.75
CA HIS A 310 58.43 -16.54 5.95
C HIS A 310 59.54 -17.08 5.04
N LEU A 311 60.34 -16.20 4.45
CA LEU A 311 61.53 -16.57 3.66
C LEU A 311 62.55 -17.36 4.51
N VAL A 312 62.83 -16.91 5.74
CA VAL A 312 63.75 -17.62 6.66
C VAL A 312 63.19 -19.01 7.02
N ASN A 313 61.92 -19.12 7.38
CA ASN A 313 61.28 -20.42 7.67
C ASN A 313 61.37 -21.39 6.47
N CYS A 314 61.14 -20.91 5.25
CA CYS A 314 61.35 -21.74 4.05
C CYS A 314 62.81 -22.23 3.93
N GLN A 315 63.79 -21.38 4.19
CA GLN A 315 65.22 -21.75 4.11
C GLN A 315 65.65 -22.73 5.22
N GLU A 316 65.11 -22.56 6.43
CA GLU A 316 65.30 -23.51 7.54
C GLU A 316 64.73 -24.89 7.19
N ARG A 317 63.50 -24.96 6.68
CA ARG A 317 62.87 -26.22 6.25
C ARG A 317 63.54 -26.86 5.03
N ILE A 318 64.06 -26.09 4.08
CA ILE A 318 64.88 -26.63 2.99
C ILE A 318 66.11 -27.31 3.57
N THR A 319 66.82 -26.64 4.50
CA THR A 319 68.05 -27.15 5.10
C THR A 319 67.80 -28.44 5.90
N GLU A 320 66.73 -28.47 6.68
CA GLU A 320 66.27 -29.65 7.43
C GLU A 320 65.90 -30.82 6.51
N PHE A 321 65.00 -30.62 5.55
CA PHE A 321 64.49 -31.70 4.71
C PHE A 321 65.54 -32.21 3.71
N THR A 322 66.41 -31.32 3.19
CA THR A 322 67.53 -31.74 2.33
C THR A 322 68.50 -32.61 3.12
N LYS A 323 68.87 -32.20 4.34
CA LYS A 323 69.72 -33.00 5.23
C LYS A 323 69.09 -34.37 5.52
N ASP A 324 67.82 -34.44 5.90
CA ASP A 324 67.18 -35.71 6.21
C ASP A 324 67.02 -36.59 4.96
N ASN A 325 66.85 -36.02 3.77
CA ASN A 325 66.90 -36.77 2.53
C ASN A 325 68.31 -37.28 2.19
N ASP A 326 69.34 -36.45 2.38
CA ASP A 326 70.74 -36.80 2.07
C ASP A 326 71.34 -37.83 3.05
N PHE A 327 70.82 -37.92 4.28
CA PHE A 327 71.29 -38.87 5.29
C PHE A 327 70.34 -40.06 5.56
N ILE A 328 69.05 -39.95 5.23
CA ILE A 328 68.03 -40.98 5.52
C ILE A 328 67.33 -41.45 4.25
N TYR A 329 66.54 -40.60 3.60
CA TYR A 329 65.53 -41.06 2.64
C TYR A 329 66.05 -41.31 1.21
N HIS A 330 67.12 -40.62 0.80
CA HIS A 330 67.80 -40.72 -0.49
C HIS A 330 66.86 -40.64 -1.72
N GLN A 331 65.74 -39.90 -1.63
CA GLN A 331 64.82 -39.74 -2.75
C GLN A 331 65.34 -38.71 -3.76
N PRO A 332 65.18 -38.95 -5.07
CA PRO A 332 65.54 -37.97 -6.09
C PRO A 332 64.61 -36.75 -6.01
N VAL A 333 65.19 -35.55 -5.96
CA VAL A 333 64.44 -34.30 -6.06
C VAL A 333 63.98 -34.12 -7.52
N PRO A 334 62.66 -34.00 -7.80
CA PRO A 334 62.14 -33.85 -9.15
C PRO A 334 62.35 -32.42 -9.68
N ALA A 335 62.16 -32.24 -10.99
CA ALA A 335 62.16 -30.91 -11.60
C ALA A 335 60.82 -30.19 -11.35
N GLU A 336 60.85 -28.86 -11.16
CA GLU A 336 59.67 -28.02 -10.87
C GLU A 336 58.50 -28.27 -11.83
N ALA A 337 58.78 -28.40 -13.14
CA ALA A 337 57.77 -28.63 -14.17
C ALA A 337 57.03 -29.99 -14.07
N SER A 338 57.49 -30.90 -13.20
CA SER A 338 56.82 -32.18 -12.91
C SER A 338 55.99 -32.17 -11.60
N LEU A 339 55.98 -31.05 -10.86
CA LEU A 339 55.15 -30.90 -9.67
C LEU A 339 53.67 -30.82 -10.04
N ALA A 340 52.84 -31.64 -9.38
CA ALA A 340 51.39 -31.51 -9.49
C ALA A 340 50.93 -30.13 -8.96
N SER A 341 50.01 -29.50 -9.70
CA SER A 341 49.41 -28.22 -9.30
C SER A 341 48.55 -28.38 -8.04
N ILE A 342 48.60 -27.38 -7.16
CA ILE A 342 47.86 -27.41 -5.90
C ILE A 342 46.36 -27.15 -6.20
N PRO A 343 45.43 -28.03 -5.75
CA PRO A 343 44.00 -27.80 -5.92
C PRO A 343 43.55 -26.55 -5.16
N LYS A 344 42.75 -25.69 -5.78
CA LYS A 344 42.22 -24.47 -5.15
C LYS A 344 40.93 -24.76 -4.37
N LEU A 345 40.77 -24.16 -3.19
CA LEU A 345 39.54 -24.28 -2.38
C LEU A 345 38.93 -22.90 -2.06
N PRO A 346 37.85 -22.48 -2.73
CA PRO A 346 37.12 -21.24 -2.41
C PRO A 346 36.29 -21.39 -1.13
N ALA A 347 36.72 -20.69 -0.07
CA ALA A 347 35.95 -20.50 1.15
C ALA A 347 35.16 -19.19 1.09
N ALA A 348 35.83 -18.07 0.80
CA ALA A 348 35.17 -16.76 0.67
C ALA A 348 34.30 -16.69 -0.59
N LYS A 349 33.07 -16.18 -0.42
CA LYS A 349 32.10 -15.90 -1.51
C LYS A 349 31.41 -14.55 -1.26
N ALA A 350 31.01 -13.85 -2.31
CA ALA A 350 30.18 -12.66 -2.19
C ALA A 350 28.79 -13.06 -1.66
N ILE A 351 28.29 -12.38 -0.63
CA ILE A 351 26.94 -12.65 -0.09
C ILE A 351 25.94 -11.79 -0.89
N PRO A 352 24.87 -12.37 -1.49
CA PRO A 352 23.87 -11.59 -2.21
C PRO A 352 23.27 -10.49 -1.34
N VAL A 353 23.04 -9.31 -1.92
CA VAL A 353 22.43 -8.18 -1.21
C VAL A 353 21.04 -8.56 -0.67
N SER A 354 20.29 -9.40 -1.38
CA SER A 354 19.02 -9.95 -0.89
C SER A 354 19.17 -10.82 0.38
N GLU A 355 20.24 -11.59 0.55
CA GLU A 355 20.52 -12.38 1.76
C GLU A 355 20.92 -11.44 2.92
N LEU A 356 21.71 -10.40 2.65
CA LEU A 356 22.11 -9.40 3.65
C LEU A 356 20.90 -8.62 4.21
N TYR A 357 19.98 -8.14 3.37
CA TYR A 357 18.80 -7.37 3.83
C TYR A 357 17.66 -8.24 4.41
N GLN A 358 17.77 -9.58 4.40
CA GLN A 358 16.81 -10.47 5.06
C GLN A 358 17.02 -10.58 6.59
N GLY A 359 18.16 -10.14 7.12
CA GLY A 359 18.42 -10.15 8.57
C GLY A 359 17.48 -9.21 9.33
N GLN A 360 16.81 -9.72 10.38
CA GLN A 360 15.89 -8.93 11.21
C GLN A 360 16.53 -7.66 11.78
N ASP A 361 17.83 -7.69 12.10
CA ASP A 361 18.55 -6.54 12.63
C ASP A 361 18.72 -5.41 11.61
N ILE A 362 18.83 -5.72 10.31
CA ILE A 362 18.88 -4.68 9.25
C ILE A 362 17.51 -4.04 9.06
N GLN A 363 16.41 -4.80 9.18
CA GLN A 363 15.06 -4.22 9.21
C GLN A 363 14.86 -3.30 10.43
N ARG A 364 15.36 -3.70 11.62
CA ARG A 364 15.39 -2.84 12.82
C ARG A 364 16.24 -1.58 12.65
N ILE A 365 17.37 -1.68 11.93
CA ILE A 365 18.24 -0.53 11.62
C ILE A 365 17.53 0.46 10.70
N ILE A 366 16.82 -0.01 9.67
CA ILE A 366 16.10 0.84 8.69
C ILE A 366 14.89 1.53 9.34
N GLY A 367 14.15 0.82 10.19
CA GLY A 367 12.93 1.33 10.82
C GLY A 367 11.70 1.32 9.89
N PRO A 368 10.57 1.91 10.32
CA PRO A 368 9.34 1.99 9.53
C PRO A 368 9.50 2.93 8.32
N ASP A 369 8.67 2.75 7.30
CA ASP A 369 8.61 3.66 6.13
C ASP A 369 8.18 5.07 6.56
N ILE A 370 9.09 6.03 6.39
CA ILE A 370 8.87 7.44 6.73
C ILE A 370 7.62 7.99 6.02
N PHE A 371 7.38 7.59 4.77
CA PHE A 371 6.29 8.12 3.94
C PHE A 371 5.10 7.15 3.85
N GLN A 372 4.92 6.26 4.85
CA GLN A 372 3.84 5.27 4.87
C GLN A 372 2.45 5.82 4.53
N LYS A 373 2.16 7.06 4.96
CA LYS A 373 0.92 7.81 4.75
C LYS A 373 0.61 8.15 3.28
N ILE A 374 1.62 8.24 2.41
CA ILE A 374 1.47 8.76 1.03
C ILE A 374 1.28 7.58 0.07
N VAL A 375 0.03 7.25 -0.25
CA VAL A 375 -0.31 6.18 -1.20
C VAL A 375 -0.16 6.70 -2.64
N PRO A 376 0.64 6.06 -3.51
CA PRO A 376 0.85 6.55 -4.88
C PRO A 376 -0.39 6.44 -5.75
N ILE A 377 -0.58 7.34 -6.72
CA ILE A 377 -1.78 7.34 -7.58
C ILE A 377 -1.94 6.02 -8.35
N SER A 378 -0.83 5.44 -8.84
CA SER A 378 -0.84 4.12 -9.49
C SER A 378 -1.26 2.98 -8.55
N VAL A 379 -1.14 3.17 -7.23
CA VAL A 379 -1.64 2.23 -6.23
C VAL A 379 -3.10 2.52 -5.89
N THR A 380 -3.54 3.79 -5.81
CA THR A 380 -4.97 4.09 -5.60
C THR A 380 -5.84 3.62 -6.76
N GLU A 381 -5.32 3.67 -7.99
CA GLU A 381 -5.97 3.07 -9.18
C GLU A 381 -6.10 1.55 -9.04
N GLN A 382 -5.02 0.86 -8.69
CA GLN A 382 -5.02 -0.60 -8.50
C GLN A 382 -5.82 -1.05 -7.27
N ALA A 383 -5.86 -0.24 -6.21
CA ALA A 383 -6.74 -0.45 -5.06
C ALA A 383 -8.22 -0.30 -5.46
N SER A 384 -8.56 0.69 -6.31
CA SER A 384 -9.92 0.84 -6.84
C SER A 384 -10.34 -0.33 -7.75
N LEU A 385 -9.40 -0.90 -8.53
CA LEU A 385 -9.64 -2.12 -9.29
C LEU A 385 -9.88 -3.33 -8.37
N TYR A 386 -9.10 -3.45 -7.29
CA TYR A 386 -9.30 -4.47 -6.26
C TYR A 386 -10.62 -4.29 -5.48
N ASP A 387 -11.03 -3.04 -5.20
CA ASP A 387 -12.32 -2.74 -4.58
C ASP A 387 -13.50 -3.16 -5.46
N GLU A 388 -13.40 -3.03 -6.79
CA GLU A 388 -14.42 -3.55 -7.71
C GLU A 388 -14.38 -5.09 -7.84
N GLU A 389 -13.22 -5.75 -7.73
CA GLU A 389 -13.17 -7.22 -7.61
C GLU A 389 -13.74 -7.73 -6.26
N LYS A 390 -13.45 -7.03 -5.15
CA LYS A 390 -14.11 -7.24 -3.85
C LYS A 390 -15.63 -7.03 -3.96
N ALA A 391 -16.08 -5.99 -4.66
CA ALA A 391 -17.49 -5.70 -4.87
C ALA A 391 -18.18 -6.77 -5.75
N LYS A 392 -17.54 -7.23 -6.84
CA LYS A 392 -18.00 -8.37 -7.65
C LYS A 392 -18.15 -9.63 -6.79
N LEU A 393 -17.20 -9.93 -5.91
CA LEU A 393 -17.28 -11.08 -5.00
C LEU A 393 -18.46 -10.91 -4.01
N ILE A 394 -18.64 -9.75 -3.38
CA ILE A 394 -19.80 -9.48 -2.52
C ILE A 394 -21.11 -9.64 -3.29
N ARG A 395 -21.24 -9.06 -4.49
CA ARG A 395 -22.45 -9.14 -5.33
C ARG A 395 -22.77 -10.60 -5.66
N ALA A 396 -21.80 -11.37 -6.15
CA ALA A 396 -21.98 -12.75 -6.58
C ALA A 396 -22.21 -13.75 -5.43
N GLU A 397 -21.73 -13.48 -4.21
CA GLU A 397 -22.09 -14.26 -3.02
C GLU A 397 -23.47 -13.87 -2.48
N ALA A 398 -23.81 -12.57 -2.45
CA ALA A 398 -25.14 -12.10 -2.02
C ALA A 398 -26.25 -12.64 -2.92
N GLU A 399 -26.09 -12.52 -4.25
CA GLU A 399 -27.02 -13.07 -5.24
C GLU A 399 -27.26 -14.57 -5.05
N ARG A 400 -26.20 -15.36 -4.78
CA ARG A 400 -26.34 -16.80 -4.46
C ARG A 400 -26.99 -17.09 -3.11
N VAL A 401 -26.91 -16.18 -2.15
CA VAL A 401 -27.62 -16.27 -0.87
C VAL A 401 -29.11 -15.95 -1.06
N ASP A 402 -29.43 -14.97 -1.89
CA ASP A 402 -30.78 -14.46 -2.11
C ASP A 402 -31.58 -15.37 -3.06
N ILE A 403 -31.00 -15.83 -4.17
CA ILE A 403 -31.58 -16.93 -4.98
C ILE A 403 -31.92 -18.13 -4.09
N ALA A 404 -31.02 -18.54 -3.19
CA ALA A 404 -31.28 -19.65 -2.27
C ALA A 404 -32.28 -19.29 -1.14
N ASN A 405 -32.50 -18.01 -0.82
CA ASN A 405 -33.59 -17.58 0.07
C ASN A 405 -34.94 -17.70 -0.63
N ASP A 406 -34.99 -17.32 -1.91
CA ASP A 406 -36.20 -17.25 -2.72
C ASP A 406 -36.64 -18.63 -3.22
N GLU A 407 -35.70 -19.49 -3.63
CA GLU A 407 -35.96 -20.91 -3.90
C GLU A 407 -36.61 -21.61 -2.69
N MET A 408 -36.11 -21.33 -1.48
CA MET A 408 -36.69 -21.85 -0.24
C MET A 408 -38.09 -21.28 0.02
N ALA A 409 -38.28 -19.97 -0.15
CA ALA A 409 -39.57 -19.33 0.05
C ALA A 409 -40.64 -19.85 -0.93
N ALA A 410 -40.32 -19.90 -2.23
CA ALA A 410 -41.20 -20.41 -3.27
C ALA A 410 -41.49 -21.92 -3.10
N SER A 411 -40.52 -22.72 -2.64
CA SER A 411 -40.75 -24.13 -2.33
C SER A 411 -41.71 -24.32 -1.15
N LEU A 412 -41.61 -23.48 -0.12
CA LEU A 412 -42.51 -23.54 1.04
C LEU A 412 -43.92 -23.05 0.71
N ASP A 413 -44.06 -21.97 -0.07
CA ASP A 413 -45.33 -21.46 -0.57
C ASP A 413 -46.04 -22.48 -1.48
N TYR A 414 -45.32 -23.10 -2.42
CA TYR A 414 -45.86 -24.17 -3.27
C TYR A 414 -46.39 -25.36 -2.47
N LEU A 415 -45.71 -25.73 -1.38
CA LEU A 415 -46.14 -26.79 -0.46
C LEU A 415 -47.19 -26.31 0.57
N LYS A 416 -47.47 -25.00 0.65
CA LYS A 416 -48.30 -24.34 1.68
C LYS A 416 -47.83 -24.57 3.12
N LEU A 417 -46.52 -24.69 3.32
CA LEU A 417 -45.89 -24.92 4.62
C LEU A 417 -45.42 -23.59 5.25
N PRO A 418 -45.61 -23.36 6.56
CA PRO A 418 -46.07 -24.31 7.59
C PRO A 418 -47.60 -24.42 7.72
N GLU A 419 -48.38 -23.55 7.08
CA GLU A 419 -49.81 -23.33 7.38
C GLU A 419 -50.64 -24.62 7.27
N SER A 420 -50.35 -25.48 6.29
CA SER A 420 -51.01 -26.78 6.11
C SER A 420 -50.81 -27.78 7.27
N LEU A 421 -49.79 -27.63 8.12
CA LEU A 421 -49.56 -28.53 9.27
C LEU A 421 -50.45 -28.18 10.46
N ASN A 422 -50.75 -26.89 10.67
CA ASN A 422 -51.64 -26.44 11.76
C ASN A 422 -53.05 -27.01 11.58
N VAL A 423 -53.49 -27.12 10.32
CA VAL A 423 -54.76 -27.73 9.90
C VAL A 423 -54.82 -29.19 10.33
N LEU A 424 -53.77 -29.97 10.01
CA LEU A 424 -53.72 -31.41 10.27
C LEU A 424 -53.58 -31.76 11.76
N LYS A 425 -53.35 -30.78 12.63
CA LYS A 425 -53.40 -30.91 14.10
C LYS A 425 -54.82 -30.74 14.69
N GLY A 426 -55.85 -30.59 13.85
CA GLY A 426 -57.26 -30.49 14.29
C GLY A 426 -57.76 -29.06 14.51
N GLY A 427 -57.16 -28.06 13.85
CA GLY A 427 -57.40 -26.63 14.09
C GLY A 427 -58.79 -26.07 13.72
N MET A 428 -59.82 -26.89 13.45
CA MET A 428 -61.13 -26.40 12.97
C MET A 428 -61.82 -25.43 13.94
N ASP A 429 -61.75 -25.68 15.26
CA ASP A 429 -62.36 -24.79 16.26
C ASP A 429 -61.66 -23.41 16.34
N GLN A 430 -60.44 -23.28 15.81
CA GLN A 430 -59.65 -22.04 15.81
C GLN A 430 -59.75 -21.25 14.48
N GLU A 431 -60.60 -21.68 13.55
CA GLU A 431 -60.78 -21.04 12.24
C GLU A 431 -62.03 -20.15 12.11
N MET A 432 -62.91 -20.14 13.13
CA MET A 432 -64.01 -19.16 13.21
C MET A 432 -63.63 -17.93 14.04
N THR A 433 -62.51 -17.99 14.76
CA THR A 433 -61.81 -16.82 15.33
C THR A 433 -61.03 -16.07 14.25
N VAL A 434 -60.68 -14.82 14.54
CA VAL A 434 -59.85 -13.98 13.66
C VAL A 434 -58.48 -14.61 13.48
N ASP A 435 -57.87 -14.41 12.31
CA ASP A 435 -56.44 -14.70 12.13
C ASP A 435 -55.62 -13.72 12.99
N ASP A 436 -54.77 -14.24 13.88
CA ASP A 436 -53.92 -13.43 14.76
C ASP A 436 -53.03 -12.45 13.96
N GLU A 437 -52.63 -12.81 12.73
CA GLU A 437 -51.86 -11.92 11.86
C GLU A 437 -52.71 -10.73 11.39
N PHE A 438 -53.99 -10.95 11.11
CA PHE A 438 -54.94 -9.89 10.71
C PHE A 438 -55.27 -8.95 11.89
N THR A 439 -55.54 -9.51 13.07
CA THR A 439 -55.75 -8.75 14.31
C THR A 439 -54.54 -7.86 14.60
N LYS A 440 -53.33 -8.43 14.47
CA LYS A 440 -52.07 -7.70 14.62
C LYS A 440 -51.92 -6.57 13.59
N TRP A 441 -52.23 -6.80 12.32
CA TRP A 441 -52.19 -5.73 11.31
C TRP A 441 -53.12 -4.57 11.65
N CYS A 442 -54.34 -4.85 12.13
CA CYS A 442 -55.28 -3.81 12.56
C CYS A 442 -54.74 -3.04 13.79
N GLN A 443 -54.18 -3.74 14.78
CA GLN A 443 -53.57 -3.11 15.96
C GLN A 443 -52.36 -2.23 15.62
N GLU A 444 -51.51 -2.63 14.68
CA GLU A 444 -50.38 -1.80 14.22
C GLU A 444 -50.85 -0.55 13.43
N LEU A 445 -51.97 -0.63 12.70
CA LEU A 445 -52.59 0.52 12.02
C LEU A 445 -53.31 1.47 13.00
N ALA A 446 -53.90 0.94 14.08
CA ALA A 446 -54.58 1.69 15.13
C ALA A 446 -53.65 2.61 15.94
N GLY A 447 -52.37 2.24 16.07
CA GLY A 447 -51.36 3.09 16.72
C GLY A 447 -50.74 4.17 15.82
N HIS A 448 -50.94 4.10 14.50
CA HIS A 448 -50.18 4.92 13.55
C HIS A 448 -50.83 6.28 13.28
N ALA A 449 -50.04 7.35 13.22
CA ALA A 449 -50.51 8.70 12.89
C ALA A 449 -51.09 8.82 11.45
N PRO A 450 -51.91 9.84 11.14
CA PRO A 450 -52.34 10.11 9.78
C PRO A 450 -51.17 10.52 8.87
N PHE A 451 -50.96 9.78 7.76
CA PHE A 451 -49.87 10.02 6.82
C PHE A 451 -49.85 11.43 6.22
N THR A 452 -51.01 12.09 6.16
CA THR A 452 -51.15 13.49 5.70
C THR A 452 -50.11 14.40 6.33
N ARG A 453 -49.89 14.32 7.65
CA ARG A 453 -48.90 15.17 8.35
C ARG A 453 -47.47 14.94 7.89
N ALA A 454 -47.11 13.71 7.52
CA ALA A 454 -45.78 13.39 7.00
C ALA A 454 -45.59 13.97 5.59
N PHE A 455 -46.61 13.85 4.72
CA PHE A 455 -46.59 14.49 3.40
C PHE A 455 -46.61 16.03 3.47
N ASP A 456 -47.35 16.60 4.42
CA ASP A 456 -47.35 18.06 4.68
C ASP A 456 -45.95 18.53 5.10
N GLN A 457 -45.27 17.77 5.97
CA GLN A 457 -43.88 18.05 6.39
C GLN A 457 -42.89 17.94 5.22
N LEU A 458 -42.95 16.86 4.43
CA LEU A 458 -42.09 16.66 3.25
C LEU A 458 -42.25 17.82 2.25
N SER A 459 -43.50 18.25 2.01
CA SER A 459 -43.80 19.40 1.15
C SER A 459 -43.20 20.72 1.69
N ALA A 460 -43.30 20.94 3.00
CA ALA A 460 -42.72 22.12 3.65
C ALA A 460 -41.18 22.12 3.64
N GLU A 461 -40.54 20.97 3.87
CA GLU A 461 -39.08 20.80 3.80
C GLU A 461 -38.57 20.99 2.37
N LYS A 462 -39.23 20.37 1.38
CA LYS A 462 -38.97 20.61 -0.05
C LYS A 462 -39.06 22.10 -0.40
N GLN A 463 -40.09 22.80 0.06
CA GLN A 463 -40.28 24.23 -0.20
C GLN A 463 -39.19 25.09 0.47
N ALA A 464 -38.79 24.74 1.70
CA ALA A 464 -37.71 25.44 2.41
C ALA A 464 -36.37 25.31 1.68
N ILE A 465 -35.97 24.09 1.29
CA ILE A 465 -34.70 23.83 0.60
C ILE A 465 -34.70 24.49 -0.79
N GLY A 466 -35.81 24.41 -1.53
CA GLY A 466 -35.97 25.14 -2.79
C GLY A 466 -35.81 26.65 -2.63
N THR A 467 -36.34 27.21 -1.54
CA THR A 467 -36.19 28.65 -1.19
C THR A 467 -34.73 29.02 -0.89
N ILE A 468 -33.97 28.13 -0.22
CA ILE A 468 -32.53 28.34 0.05
C ILE A 468 -31.71 28.30 -1.25
N LEU A 469 -32.00 27.36 -2.15
CA LEU A 469 -31.33 27.28 -3.47
C LEU A 469 -31.66 28.52 -4.33
N ASP A 470 -32.92 28.95 -4.38
CA ASP A 470 -33.32 30.17 -5.09
C ASP A 470 -32.74 31.45 -4.45
N GLY A 471 -32.57 31.48 -3.13
CA GLY A 471 -31.86 32.54 -2.42
C GLY A 471 -30.38 32.58 -2.79
N SER A 472 -29.70 31.44 -2.72
CA SER A 472 -28.28 31.28 -3.03
C SER A 472 -27.96 31.67 -4.47
N MET A 473 -28.77 31.25 -5.44
CA MET A 473 -28.61 31.64 -6.84
C MET A 473 -28.72 33.17 -7.01
N LYS A 474 -29.74 33.80 -6.40
CA LYS A 474 -29.93 35.25 -6.42
C LYS A 474 -28.75 36.01 -5.79
N GLN A 475 -28.13 35.48 -4.73
CA GLN A 475 -26.95 36.11 -4.13
C GLN A 475 -25.76 36.16 -5.11
N LEU A 476 -25.52 35.08 -5.86
CA LEU A 476 -24.47 35.01 -6.89
C LEU A 476 -24.77 35.94 -8.07
N ASP A 477 -26.01 35.93 -8.56
CA ASP A 477 -26.45 36.80 -9.67
C ASP A 477 -26.37 38.29 -9.29
N MET A 478 -26.70 38.63 -8.03
CA MET A 478 -26.55 39.99 -7.50
C MET A 478 -25.08 40.41 -7.42
N GLU A 479 -24.18 39.58 -6.89
CA GLU A 479 -22.75 39.88 -6.80
C GLU A 479 -22.11 40.07 -8.18
N GLU A 480 -22.41 39.20 -9.14
CA GLU A 480 -21.93 39.35 -10.52
C GLU A 480 -22.45 40.65 -11.15
N SER A 481 -23.73 40.98 -10.97
CA SER A 481 -24.30 42.23 -11.49
C SER A 481 -23.66 43.48 -10.87
N VAL A 482 -23.15 43.39 -9.63
CA VAL A 482 -22.44 44.48 -8.96
C VAL A 482 -21.00 44.56 -9.46
N CYS A 483 -20.29 43.43 -9.55
CA CYS A 483 -18.93 43.36 -10.08
C CYS A 483 -18.87 43.95 -11.50
N GLU A 484 -19.83 43.62 -12.37
CA GLU A 484 -19.81 44.06 -13.76
C GLU A 484 -20.29 45.53 -13.93
N LYS A 485 -21.18 46.02 -13.06
CA LYS A 485 -21.49 47.46 -12.99
C LYS A 485 -20.28 48.28 -12.55
N MET A 486 -19.51 47.80 -11.56
CA MET A 486 -18.29 48.48 -11.13
C MET A 486 -17.18 48.40 -12.19
N ARG A 487 -17.01 47.26 -12.87
CA ARG A 487 -16.14 47.14 -14.04
C ARG A 487 -16.52 48.11 -15.16
N SER A 488 -17.81 48.23 -15.47
CA SER A 488 -18.31 49.18 -16.47
C SER A 488 -18.07 50.64 -16.07
N LYS A 489 -18.10 50.96 -14.77
CA LYS A 489 -17.94 52.33 -14.24
C LYS A 489 -16.48 52.78 -14.12
N TYR A 490 -15.57 51.88 -13.74
CA TYR A 490 -14.16 52.20 -13.46
C TYR A 490 -13.17 51.58 -14.48
N GLY A 491 -13.66 50.75 -15.41
CA GLY A 491 -12.89 50.21 -16.52
C GLY A 491 -11.64 49.45 -16.06
N VAL A 492 -10.48 49.91 -16.53
CA VAL A 492 -9.16 49.31 -16.27
C VAL A 492 -8.75 49.42 -14.79
N GLU A 493 -9.33 50.36 -14.03
CA GLU A 493 -9.06 50.51 -12.59
C GLU A 493 -9.73 49.40 -11.75
N TRP A 494 -10.77 48.74 -12.26
CA TRP A 494 -11.46 47.64 -11.58
C TRP A 494 -10.77 46.29 -11.82
N THR A 495 -9.63 46.10 -11.17
CA THR A 495 -8.76 44.92 -11.32
C THR A 495 -9.36 43.60 -10.78
N GLN A 496 -10.51 43.65 -10.10
CA GLN A 496 -11.23 42.47 -9.62
C GLN A 496 -11.59 41.52 -10.76
N GLN A 497 -11.29 40.22 -10.60
CA GLN A 497 -11.62 39.18 -11.60
C GLN A 497 -13.14 39.03 -11.82
N PRO A 498 -13.63 38.65 -13.02
CA PRO A 498 -15.06 38.45 -13.28
C PRO A 498 -15.67 37.27 -12.49
N SER A 499 -16.83 37.51 -11.86
CA SER A 499 -17.49 36.52 -10.98
C SER A 499 -18.02 35.29 -11.70
N SER A 500 -18.38 35.40 -12.98
CA SER A 500 -18.92 34.30 -13.81
C SER A 500 -18.05 33.03 -13.79
N ARG A 501 -16.72 33.19 -13.84
CA ARG A 501 -15.77 32.08 -13.81
C ARG A 501 -15.62 31.47 -12.41
N SER A 502 -15.60 32.30 -11.37
CA SER A 502 -15.41 31.85 -9.97
C SER A 502 -16.65 31.18 -9.38
N THR A 503 -17.84 31.52 -9.87
CA THR A 503 -19.13 30.98 -9.40
C THR A 503 -19.63 29.77 -10.19
N ALA A 504 -18.90 29.35 -11.23
CA ALA A 504 -19.34 28.30 -12.16
C ALA A 504 -19.64 26.96 -11.46
N THR A 505 -18.78 26.55 -10.51
CA THR A 505 -18.98 25.32 -9.71
C THR A 505 -20.21 25.44 -8.82
N LEU A 506 -20.27 26.47 -7.96
CA LEU A 506 -21.40 26.71 -7.05
C LEU A 506 -22.75 26.74 -7.79
N ARG A 507 -22.82 27.39 -8.97
CA ARG A 507 -24.03 27.40 -9.80
C ARG A 507 -24.34 26.04 -10.45
N SER A 508 -23.36 25.16 -10.63
CA SER A 508 -23.57 23.78 -11.04
C SER A 508 -24.11 22.94 -9.90
N ASP A 509 -23.59 23.13 -8.69
CA ASP A 509 -24.02 22.43 -7.47
C ASP A 509 -25.48 22.80 -7.14
N ILE A 510 -25.83 24.09 -7.19
CA ILE A 510 -27.21 24.58 -7.06
C ILE A 510 -28.17 23.90 -8.04
N ARG A 511 -27.76 23.72 -9.31
CA ARG A 511 -28.59 23.03 -10.31
C ARG A 511 -28.70 21.53 -10.03
N SER A 512 -27.60 20.89 -9.60
CA SER A 512 -27.56 19.47 -9.27
C SER A 512 -28.53 19.14 -8.12
N TYR A 513 -28.46 19.91 -7.03
CA TYR A 513 -29.37 19.74 -5.89
C TYR A 513 -30.82 20.07 -6.25
N ARG A 514 -31.09 21.08 -7.11
CA ARG A 514 -32.45 21.34 -7.59
C ARG A 514 -33.03 20.16 -8.37
N ASN A 515 -32.26 19.59 -9.32
CA ASN A 515 -32.68 18.41 -10.08
C ASN A 515 -33.00 17.24 -9.14
N ALA A 516 -32.15 16.97 -8.14
CA ALA A 516 -32.39 15.90 -7.16
C ALA A 516 -33.66 16.12 -6.33
N ILE A 517 -33.99 17.37 -5.98
CA ILE A 517 -35.22 17.74 -5.25
C ILE A 517 -36.48 17.62 -6.13
N ASP A 518 -36.35 17.86 -7.44
CA ASP A 518 -37.43 17.67 -8.40
C ASP A 518 -37.67 16.18 -8.70
N GLU A 519 -36.61 15.36 -8.83
CA GLU A 519 -36.70 13.89 -8.93
C GLU A 519 -37.27 13.24 -7.66
N ALA A 520 -36.85 13.70 -6.47
CA ALA A 520 -37.45 13.27 -5.20
C ALA A 520 -38.95 13.61 -5.15
N GLY A 521 -39.35 14.79 -5.66
CA GLY A 521 -40.75 15.19 -5.75
C GLY A 521 -41.63 14.30 -6.65
N ILE A 522 -41.05 13.66 -7.67
CA ILE A 522 -41.75 12.65 -8.48
C ILE A 522 -41.98 11.37 -7.64
N SER A 523 -41.01 11.01 -6.80
CA SER A 523 -41.10 9.87 -5.87
C SER A 523 -42.13 10.14 -4.75
N ASP A 524 -42.16 11.34 -4.18
CA ASP A 524 -43.17 11.75 -3.21
C ASP A 524 -44.59 11.71 -3.80
N ALA A 525 -44.76 12.17 -5.04
CA ALA A 525 -46.03 12.10 -5.75
C ALA A 525 -46.49 10.66 -6.02
N ALA A 526 -45.54 9.74 -6.28
CA ALA A 526 -45.84 8.31 -6.39
C ALA A 526 -46.28 7.72 -5.04
N LEU A 527 -45.57 8.00 -3.96
CA LEU A 527 -45.97 7.60 -2.59
C LEU A 527 -47.34 8.17 -2.21
N TYR A 528 -47.61 9.44 -2.52
CA TYR A 528 -48.91 10.06 -2.26
C TYR A 528 -50.05 9.41 -3.07
N SER A 529 -49.77 9.00 -4.31
CA SER A 529 -50.70 8.23 -5.14
C SER A 529 -51.01 6.86 -4.51
N THR A 530 -49.99 6.14 -4.03
CA THR A 530 -50.17 4.86 -3.32
C THR A 530 -50.96 5.02 -2.02
N PHE A 531 -50.70 6.09 -1.25
CA PHE A 531 -51.51 6.45 -0.09
C PHE A 531 -52.99 6.66 -0.47
N ARG A 532 -53.27 7.51 -1.47
CA ARG A 532 -54.63 7.78 -1.95
C ARG A 532 -55.34 6.54 -2.52
N GLN A 533 -54.60 5.59 -3.10
CA GLN A 533 -55.17 4.34 -3.60
C GLN A 533 -55.68 3.41 -2.48
N HIS A 534 -55.08 3.48 -1.29
CA HIS A 534 -55.40 2.58 -0.16
C HIS A 534 -55.97 3.30 1.07
N GLU A 535 -56.18 4.61 1.02
CA GLU A 535 -56.68 5.47 2.12
C GLU A 535 -57.93 4.88 2.82
N SER A 536 -58.94 4.46 2.06
CA SER A 536 -60.15 3.85 2.63
C SER A 536 -59.95 2.44 3.19
N ASP A 537 -59.02 1.66 2.63
CA ASP A 537 -58.66 0.34 3.16
C ASP A 537 -57.84 0.48 4.47
N PHE A 538 -56.99 1.51 4.57
CA PHE A 538 -56.25 1.85 5.79
C PHE A 538 -57.18 2.35 6.88
N ASP A 539 -58.16 3.20 6.57
CA ASP A 539 -59.12 3.70 7.56
C ASP A 539 -60.10 2.60 8.00
N GLU A 540 -60.50 1.65 7.14
CA GLU A 540 -61.23 0.45 7.55
C GLU A 540 -60.40 -0.41 8.53
N MET A 541 -59.12 -0.67 8.24
CA MET A 541 -58.26 -1.47 9.12
C MET A 541 -57.90 -0.76 10.43
N ARG A 542 -57.64 0.56 10.39
CA ARG A 542 -57.38 1.38 11.58
C ARG A 542 -58.58 1.39 12.50
N SER A 543 -59.77 1.74 11.98
CA SER A 543 -60.98 1.84 12.82
C SER A 543 -61.31 0.51 13.50
N ALA A 544 -61.21 -0.61 12.78
CA ALA A 544 -61.41 -1.94 13.37
C ALA A 544 -60.33 -2.35 14.41
N GLY A 545 -59.13 -1.77 14.35
CA GLY A 545 -58.12 -1.92 15.40
C GLY A 545 -58.27 -0.95 16.57
N GLU A 546 -58.86 0.22 16.35
CA GLU A 546 -59.17 1.23 17.39
C GLU A 546 -60.42 0.86 18.21
N THR A 547 -61.41 0.18 17.60
CA THR A 547 -62.63 -0.29 18.28
C THR A 547 -62.54 -1.73 18.81
N ASP A 548 -61.44 -2.44 18.52
CA ASP A 548 -61.25 -3.89 18.76
C ASP A 548 -62.25 -4.80 17.99
N GLU A 549 -62.89 -4.25 16.94
CA GLU A 549 -63.84 -4.95 16.04
C GLU A 549 -63.17 -5.59 14.81
N ALA A 550 -61.90 -5.99 14.96
CA ALA A 550 -61.14 -6.67 13.90
C ALA A 550 -61.81 -7.99 13.46
N ASP A 551 -62.52 -8.66 14.37
CA ASP A 551 -63.33 -9.84 14.09
C ASP A 551 -64.52 -9.52 13.18
N VAL A 552 -65.25 -8.42 13.43
CA VAL A 552 -66.37 -7.96 12.62
C VAL A 552 -65.90 -7.59 11.21
N LEU A 553 -64.75 -6.91 11.08
CA LEU A 553 -64.17 -6.59 9.77
C LEU A 553 -63.76 -7.86 9.01
N TYR A 554 -63.11 -8.82 9.68
CA TYR A 554 -62.69 -10.09 9.10
C TYR A 554 -63.88 -10.95 8.64
N GLN A 555 -64.90 -11.11 9.49
CA GLN A 555 -66.14 -11.82 9.15
C GLN A 555 -66.89 -11.13 8.00
N ARG A 556 -66.96 -9.79 8.00
CA ARG A 556 -67.54 -8.99 6.90
C ARG A 556 -66.81 -9.24 5.58
N ALA A 557 -65.49 -9.34 5.61
CA ALA A 557 -64.68 -9.67 4.43
C ALA A 557 -64.88 -11.12 3.96
N MET A 558 -64.93 -12.10 4.87
CA MET A 558 -65.19 -13.52 4.56
C MET A 558 -66.59 -13.74 3.96
N ILE A 559 -67.61 -13.07 4.49
CA ILE A 559 -68.97 -13.06 3.92
C ILE A 559 -68.96 -12.48 2.50
N LYS A 560 -68.27 -11.35 2.29
CA LYS A 560 -68.10 -10.69 0.98
C LYS A 560 -67.29 -11.53 -0.02
N ALA A 561 -66.39 -12.38 0.46
CA ALA A 561 -65.61 -13.35 -0.33
C ALA A 561 -66.38 -14.64 -0.68
N GLY A 562 -67.63 -14.80 -0.20
CA GLY A 562 -68.55 -15.85 -0.64
C GLY A 562 -68.84 -16.97 0.36
N ALA A 563 -68.48 -16.83 1.63
CA ALA A 563 -68.80 -17.83 2.66
C ALA A 563 -70.32 -18.06 2.85
N ALA A 564 -71.15 -17.05 2.57
CA ALA A 564 -72.59 -17.07 2.81
C ALA A 564 -73.43 -17.80 1.74
N ARG A 565 -73.09 -19.06 1.40
CA ARG A 565 -73.93 -19.94 0.54
C ARG A 565 -74.08 -21.40 1.03
N SER A 566 -74.05 -21.63 2.35
CA SER A 566 -74.72 -22.80 2.95
C SER A 566 -76.01 -22.36 3.64
N LYS A 567 -77.14 -22.98 3.31
CA LYS A 567 -78.48 -22.59 3.82
C LYS A 567 -79.22 -23.81 4.37
N GLY A 568 -78.87 -24.23 5.58
CA GLY A 568 -79.54 -25.36 6.23
C GLY A 568 -79.21 -25.54 7.72
N LYS A 569 -80.26 -25.43 8.55
CA LYS A 569 -80.37 -25.84 9.97
C LYS A 569 -79.33 -25.32 10.99
N GLY A 570 -79.88 -24.59 11.98
CA GLY A 570 -79.68 -24.93 13.40
C GLY A 570 -78.36 -24.53 14.05
N PHE A 571 -78.28 -23.29 14.51
CA PHE A 571 -77.26 -22.89 15.48
C PHE A 571 -77.58 -23.53 16.84
N GLY A 572 -76.70 -24.42 17.31
CA GLY A 572 -76.81 -25.12 18.59
C GLY A 572 -75.43 -25.62 19.01
N SER A 573 -75.14 -25.63 20.31
CA SER A 573 -73.79 -25.81 20.83
C SER A 573 -73.13 -27.12 20.35
N PRO A 574 -71.81 -27.11 20.01
CA PRO A 574 -71.10 -28.33 19.69
C PRO A 574 -71.08 -29.25 20.91
N SER A 575 -71.61 -30.47 20.74
CA SER A 575 -71.40 -31.54 21.70
C SER A 575 -69.99 -32.10 21.48
N THR A 576 -69.22 -32.23 22.55
CA THR A 576 -68.01 -33.08 22.56
C THR A 576 -68.37 -34.47 22.01
N GLY A 577 -67.75 -34.92 20.91
CA GLY A 577 -68.12 -36.20 20.31
C GLY A 577 -67.61 -36.58 18.91
N GLU A 578 -66.92 -35.72 18.17
CA GLU A 578 -66.15 -36.14 16.99
C GLU A 578 -64.66 -36.25 17.36
N GLY A 579 -64.05 -37.40 17.01
CA GLY A 579 -62.70 -37.75 17.43
C GLY A 579 -61.63 -36.93 16.71
N ASN A 580 -60.61 -36.49 17.45
CA ASN A 580 -59.48 -35.79 16.87
C ASN A 580 -58.63 -36.75 16.02
N LEU A 581 -58.03 -36.26 14.94
CA LEU A 581 -57.17 -37.06 14.02
C LEU A 581 -55.93 -37.69 14.70
N LEU A 582 -55.68 -37.30 15.95
CA LEU A 582 -54.58 -37.70 16.82
C LEU A 582 -54.91 -38.92 17.72
N ASP A 583 -56.18 -39.35 17.78
CA ASP A 583 -56.68 -40.33 18.77
C ASP A 583 -56.92 -41.73 18.16
N ASP A 584 -56.78 -41.86 16.84
CA ASP A 584 -57.08 -43.08 16.05
C ASP A 584 -55.79 -43.88 15.77
N ASP A 585 -55.19 -44.42 16.84
CA ASP A 585 -54.01 -45.29 16.82
C ASP A 585 -54.38 -46.73 16.42
N PHE A 586 -53.81 -47.20 15.30
CA PHE A 586 -53.90 -48.60 14.86
C PHE A 586 -52.53 -49.12 14.41
N GLU A 587 -52.27 -50.40 14.68
CA GLU A 587 -50.94 -51.01 14.63
C GLU A 587 -50.26 -50.94 13.26
N GLY A 588 -48.99 -50.47 13.22
CA GLY A 588 -48.05 -50.79 12.13
C GLY A 588 -47.27 -49.63 11.51
N GLY A 589 -47.47 -48.38 11.91
CA GLY A 589 -46.72 -47.23 11.37
C GLY A 589 -46.64 -46.04 12.33
N PRO A 590 -45.78 -45.03 12.06
CA PRO A 590 -45.66 -43.84 12.89
C PRO A 590 -46.95 -43.02 12.89
N SER A 591 -47.30 -42.42 14.03
CA SER A 591 -48.57 -41.70 14.18
C SER A 591 -48.60 -40.43 13.34
N VAL A 592 -49.80 -39.90 13.06
CA VAL A 592 -49.95 -38.63 12.32
C VAL A 592 -49.24 -37.48 13.05
N ALA A 593 -49.25 -37.51 14.39
CA ALA A 593 -48.54 -36.55 15.23
C ALA A 593 -47.00 -36.62 15.04
N GLU A 594 -46.43 -37.83 15.01
CA GLU A 594 -44.99 -38.04 14.78
C GLU A 594 -44.57 -37.59 13.38
N GLN A 595 -45.38 -37.91 12.37
CA GLN A 595 -45.13 -37.50 10.99
C GLN A 595 -45.17 -35.97 10.84
N ILE A 596 -46.15 -35.29 11.43
CA ILE A 596 -46.21 -33.81 11.45
C ILE A 596 -44.99 -33.22 12.19
N ALA A 597 -44.64 -33.77 13.36
CA ALA A 597 -43.49 -33.30 14.15
C ALA A 597 -42.15 -33.42 13.39
N ALA A 598 -42.00 -34.44 12.54
CA ALA A 598 -40.83 -34.61 11.67
C ALA A 598 -40.76 -33.50 10.60
N VAL A 599 -41.90 -33.12 9.99
CA VAL A 599 -41.95 -31.98 9.04
C VAL A 599 -41.64 -30.66 9.77
N GLU A 600 -42.15 -30.44 10.98
CA GLU A 600 -41.84 -29.25 11.80
C GLU A 600 -40.37 -29.16 12.24
N ASP A 601 -39.69 -30.29 12.47
CA ASP A 601 -38.26 -30.32 12.75
C ASP A 601 -37.41 -29.99 11.51
N LEU A 602 -37.80 -30.50 10.32
CA LEU A 602 -37.17 -30.11 9.05
C LEU A 602 -37.36 -28.61 8.75
N LEU A 603 -38.54 -28.05 9.02
CA LEU A 603 -38.80 -26.60 8.91
C LEU A 603 -37.95 -25.77 9.89
N ARG A 604 -37.73 -26.26 11.12
CA ARG A 604 -36.82 -25.61 12.09
C ARG A 604 -35.35 -25.67 11.64
N LYS A 605 -34.90 -26.81 11.11
CA LYS A 605 -33.55 -26.99 10.54
C LYS A 605 -33.30 -26.05 9.36
N LEU A 606 -34.25 -25.91 8.42
CA LEU A 606 -34.18 -24.94 7.32
C LEU A 606 -34.02 -23.51 7.81
N ASN A 607 -34.86 -23.08 8.77
CA ASN A 607 -34.80 -21.73 9.33
C ASN A 607 -33.54 -21.47 10.18
N LEU A 608 -32.81 -22.51 10.60
CA LEU A 608 -31.46 -22.38 11.15
C LEU A 608 -30.41 -22.19 10.04
N ILE A 609 -30.49 -22.96 8.95
CA ILE A 609 -29.60 -22.81 7.78
C ILE A 609 -29.74 -21.45 7.11
N LYS A 610 -30.97 -20.92 6.96
CA LYS A 610 -31.22 -19.56 6.44
C LYS A 610 -30.51 -18.49 7.29
N ARG A 611 -30.58 -18.62 8.63
CA ARG A 611 -29.88 -17.72 9.57
C ARG A 611 -28.36 -17.90 9.55
N GLU A 612 -27.84 -19.13 9.48
CA GLU A 612 -26.39 -19.37 9.29
C GLU A 612 -25.90 -18.70 8.01
N ARG A 613 -26.60 -18.88 6.89
CA ARG A 613 -26.25 -18.29 5.59
C ARG A 613 -26.24 -16.76 5.63
N GLN A 614 -27.25 -16.14 6.23
CA GLN A 614 -27.31 -14.68 6.41
C GLN A 614 -26.18 -14.15 7.30
N GLN A 615 -25.85 -14.83 8.41
CA GLN A 615 -24.74 -14.43 9.27
C GLN A 615 -23.38 -14.56 8.55
N VAL A 616 -23.12 -15.66 7.85
CA VAL A 616 -21.86 -15.85 7.11
C VAL A 616 -21.71 -14.82 5.98
N LEU A 617 -22.80 -14.40 5.33
CA LEU A 617 -22.77 -13.30 4.37
C LEU A 617 -22.45 -11.95 5.03
N LYS A 618 -22.95 -11.70 6.25
CA LYS A 618 -22.60 -10.50 7.03
C LYS A 618 -21.12 -10.51 7.41
N ASP A 619 -20.63 -11.61 7.99
CA ASP A 619 -19.22 -11.79 8.36
C ASP A 619 -18.28 -11.58 7.16
N LEU A 620 -18.71 -12.01 5.97
CA LEU A 620 -17.98 -11.85 4.73
C LEU A 620 -17.96 -10.40 4.24
N LYS A 621 -19.12 -9.71 4.22
CA LYS A 621 -19.21 -8.28 3.87
C LYS A 621 -18.33 -7.42 4.77
N GLU A 622 -18.36 -7.67 6.09
CA GLU A 622 -17.54 -6.95 7.07
C GLU A 622 -16.03 -7.16 6.85
N LYS A 623 -15.60 -8.41 6.63
CA LYS A 623 -14.19 -8.72 6.37
C LYS A 623 -13.66 -8.19 5.04
N ILE A 624 -14.50 -8.12 4.00
CA ILE A 624 -14.12 -7.56 2.70
C ILE A 624 -14.07 -6.02 2.76
N HIS A 625 -14.97 -5.38 3.53
CA HIS A 625 -14.95 -3.93 3.72
C HIS A 625 -13.69 -3.46 4.46
N ASN A 626 -13.26 -4.22 5.49
CA ASN A 626 -12.08 -3.92 6.30
C ASN A 626 -10.74 -4.34 5.66
N ASP A 627 -10.72 -4.76 4.39
CA ASP A 627 -9.53 -5.30 3.71
C ASP A 627 -8.80 -4.28 2.83
N ASP A 628 -7.75 -3.68 3.36
CA ASP A 628 -6.83 -2.79 2.63
C ASP A 628 -5.55 -3.52 2.21
N ILE A 629 -5.30 -3.59 0.89
CA ILE A 629 -4.08 -4.16 0.31
C ILE A 629 -3.08 -3.09 -0.17
N SER A 630 -3.30 -1.80 0.10
CA SER A 630 -2.47 -0.70 -0.41
C SER A 630 -0.99 -0.88 -0.12
N ASN A 631 -0.61 -1.36 1.08
CA ASN A 631 0.78 -1.66 1.40
C ASN A 631 1.36 -2.84 0.60
N VAL A 632 0.55 -3.87 0.31
CA VAL A 632 0.95 -5.01 -0.56
C VAL A 632 1.18 -4.52 -1.99
N LEU A 633 0.33 -3.61 -2.48
CA LEU A 633 0.46 -2.98 -3.80
C LEU A 633 1.68 -2.04 -3.90
N ILE A 634 1.99 -1.28 -2.83
CA ILE A 634 3.18 -0.42 -2.77
C ILE A 634 4.46 -1.27 -2.84
N LEU A 635 4.56 -2.32 -2.01
CA LEU A 635 5.75 -3.17 -1.95
C LEU A 635 6.00 -3.94 -3.26
N ASN A 636 4.93 -4.43 -3.90
CA ASN A 636 5.05 -5.23 -5.13
C ASN A 636 5.02 -4.38 -6.42
N LYS A 637 4.99 -3.04 -6.34
CA LYS A 637 4.84 -2.11 -7.48
C LYS A 637 5.74 -2.42 -8.68
N LYS A 638 6.98 -2.89 -8.46
CA LYS A 638 7.95 -3.24 -9.51
C LYS A 638 7.72 -4.61 -10.18
N GLN A 639 6.92 -5.49 -9.58
CA GLN A 639 6.48 -6.78 -10.15
C GLN A 639 5.05 -6.72 -10.72
N ILE A 640 4.23 -5.82 -10.17
CA ILE A 640 2.78 -5.69 -10.42
C ILE A 640 2.42 -5.45 -11.88
N SER A 641 3.18 -4.66 -12.63
CA SER A 641 2.82 -4.12 -13.96
C SER A 641 2.53 -5.14 -15.09
N ASN A 642 2.61 -6.45 -14.83
CA ASN A 642 2.09 -7.52 -15.70
C ASN A 642 1.39 -8.67 -14.94
N GLN A 643 1.20 -8.56 -13.61
CA GLN A 643 0.74 -9.64 -12.73
C GLN A 643 -0.36 -9.24 -11.71
N GLU A 644 -0.91 -8.03 -11.78
CA GLU A 644 -2.05 -7.52 -10.98
C GLU A 644 -3.15 -8.57 -10.74
N ASN A 645 -3.66 -9.18 -11.81
CA ASN A 645 -4.71 -10.20 -11.77
C ASN A 645 -4.31 -11.52 -11.06
N GLN A 646 -3.02 -11.78 -10.82
CA GLN A 646 -2.55 -12.92 -10.02
C GLN A 646 -2.48 -12.53 -8.53
N LEU A 647 -1.95 -11.34 -8.23
CA LEU A 647 -1.91 -10.79 -6.86
C LEU A 647 -3.32 -10.62 -6.29
N PHE A 648 -4.25 -10.04 -7.05
CA PHE A 648 -5.65 -9.92 -6.64
C PHE A 648 -6.30 -11.29 -6.36
N LYS A 649 -5.99 -12.33 -7.15
CA LYS A 649 -6.54 -13.68 -6.93
C LYS A 649 -5.95 -14.33 -5.68
N ALA A 650 -4.67 -14.16 -5.41
CA ALA A 650 -4.02 -14.65 -4.19
C ALA A 650 -4.58 -13.94 -2.94
N GLU A 651 -4.75 -12.62 -2.99
CA GLU A 651 -5.36 -11.87 -1.89
C GLU A 651 -6.83 -12.26 -1.68
N LEU A 652 -7.64 -12.34 -2.74
CA LEU A 652 -9.05 -12.77 -2.60
C LEU A 652 -9.19 -14.23 -2.09
N GLU A 653 -8.14 -15.05 -2.19
CA GLU A 653 -8.18 -16.44 -1.72
C GLU A 653 -8.41 -16.54 -0.20
N LYS A 654 -8.05 -15.51 0.59
CA LYS A 654 -8.35 -15.43 2.03
C LYS A 654 -9.85 -15.43 2.35
N PHE A 655 -10.72 -15.11 1.39
CA PHE A 655 -12.18 -15.15 1.53
C PHE A 655 -12.82 -16.50 1.16
N ARG A 656 -12.07 -17.43 0.55
CA ARG A 656 -12.54 -18.80 0.21
C ARG A 656 -13.26 -19.53 1.34
N PRO A 657 -12.82 -19.49 2.62
CA PRO A 657 -13.47 -20.23 3.70
C PRO A 657 -14.95 -19.83 3.89
N HIS A 658 -15.29 -18.55 3.68
CA HIS A 658 -16.66 -18.06 3.76
C HIS A 658 -17.50 -18.48 2.57
N GLN A 659 -16.97 -18.35 1.34
CA GLN A 659 -17.62 -18.84 0.12
C GLN A 659 -17.94 -20.35 0.23
N ASN A 660 -16.97 -21.14 0.70
CA ASN A 660 -17.14 -22.57 0.94
C ASN A 660 -18.22 -22.86 1.99
N ARG A 661 -18.33 -22.05 3.05
CA ARG A 661 -19.38 -22.19 4.08
C ARG A 661 -20.77 -21.80 3.55
N LEU A 662 -20.87 -20.75 2.72
CA LEU A 662 -22.12 -20.39 2.03
C LEU A 662 -22.58 -21.50 1.06
N LEU A 663 -21.65 -22.07 0.30
CA LEU A 663 -21.91 -23.19 -0.61
C LEU A 663 -22.34 -24.46 0.15
N GLN A 664 -21.70 -24.78 1.27
CA GLN A 664 -22.14 -25.86 2.16
C GLN A 664 -23.54 -25.61 2.76
N ALA A 665 -23.83 -24.38 3.17
CA ALA A 665 -25.16 -24.02 3.68
C ALA A 665 -26.24 -24.17 2.58
N ASN A 666 -25.93 -23.82 1.33
CA ASN A 666 -26.85 -24.03 0.21
C ASN A 666 -27.09 -25.53 -0.06
N HIS A 667 -26.04 -26.35 -0.15
CA HIS A 667 -26.20 -27.81 -0.32
C HIS A 667 -26.99 -28.47 0.84
N LYS A 668 -26.79 -28.02 2.09
CA LYS A 668 -27.62 -28.46 3.24
C LYS A 668 -29.09 -28.11 3.02
N GLN A 669 -29.41 -26.89 2.56
CA GLN A 669 -30.77 -26.50 2.21
C GLN A 669 -31.35 -27.40 1.11
N THR A 670 -30.63 -27.61 0.00
CA THR A 670 -31.12 -28.47 -1.10
C THR A 670 -31.42 -29.90 -0.62
N SER A 671 -30.62 -30.43 0.31
CA SER A 671 -30.85 -31.75 0.91
C SER A 671 -32.10 -31.75 1.80
N LEU A 672 -32.21 -30.78 2.72
CA LEU A 672 -33.37 -30.64 3.60
C LEU A 672 -34.67 -30.38 2.83
N MET A 673 -34.62 -29.72 1.67
CA MET A 673 -35.80 -29.50 0.83
C MET A 673 -36.26 -30.79 0.12
N LYS A 674 -35.33 -31.62 -0.37
CA LYS A 674 -35.67 -32.95 -0.90
C LYS A 674 -36.26 -33.86 0.18
N GLU A 675 -35.74 -33.77 1.39
CA GLU A 675 -36.25 -34.51 2.55
C GLU A 675 -37.63 -34.02 2.98
N LEU A 676 -37.84 -32.70 3.09
CA LEU A 676 -39.14 -32.10 3.42
C LEU A 676 -40.22 -32.48 2.39
N THR A 677 -39.94 -32.32 1.09
CA THR A 677 -40.90 -32.65 0.03
C THR A 677 -41.27 -34.12 0.01
N ARG A 678 -40.33 -35.03 0.35
CA ARG A 678 -40.64 -36.45 0.55
C ARG A 678 -41.53 -36.66 1.76
N THR A 679 -41.08 -36.28 2.96
CA THR A 679 -41.79 -36.55 4.23
C THR A 679 -43.20 -35.93 4.25
N TYR A 680 -43.37 -34.74 3.66
CA TYR A 680 -44.68 -34.11 3.49
C TYR A 680 -45.52 -34.77 2.38
N GLY A 681 -44.90 -35.24 1.29
CA GLY A 681 -45.57 -36.04 0.26
C GLY A 681 -46.04 -37.41 0.76
N ASP A 682 -45.34 -38.00 1.73
CA ASP A 682 -45.74 -39.23 2.42
C ASP A 682 -46.95 -38.96 3.36
N LEU A 683 -46.89 -37.89 4.16
CA LEU A 683 -48.00 -37.42 5.01
C LEU A 683 -49.29 -37.16 4.20
N LEU A 684 -49.17 -36.55 3.01
CA LEU A 684 -50.30 -36.30 2.09
C LEU A 684 -50.86 -37.55 1.38
N GLN A 685 -50.22 -38.70 1.54
CA GLN A 685 -50.72 -39.99 1.05
C GLN A 685 -51.50 -40.78 2.12
N ASP A 686 -51.45 -40.37 3.40
CA ASP A 686 -52.31 -40.97 4.43
C ASP A 686 -53.79 -40.73 4.09
N LYS A 687 -54.59 -41.81 4.17
CA LYS A 687 -56.03 -41.77 3.89
C LYS A 687 -56.79 -40.90 4.89
N ARG A 688 -56.30 -40.80 6.13
CA ARG A 688 -56.84 -39.95 7.22
C ARG A 688 -56.73 -38.47 6.87
N VAL A 689 -55.58 -38.06 6.33
CA VAL A 689 -55.27 -36.68 5.91
C VAL A 689 -56.11 -36.24 4.71
N ARG A 690 -56.29 -37.12 3.70
CA ARG A 690 -56.97 -36.80 2.44
C ARG A 690 -58.43 -36.38 2.58
N SER A 691 -59.19 -36.97 3.51
CA SER A 691 -60.61 -36.64 3.72
C SER A 691 -60.83 -35.23 4.26
N GLU A 692 -59.97 -34.79 5.19
CA GLU A 692 -60.05 -33.46 5.79
C GLU A 692 -59.52 -32.38 4.83
N GLN A 693 -58.42 -32.68 4.13
CA GLN A 693 -57.81 -31.78 3.14
C GLN A 693 -58.85 -31.28 2.10
N SER A 694 -59.75 -32.14 1.63
CA SER A 694 -60.73 -31.78 0.60
C SER A 694 -61.84 -30.83 1.08
N LYS A 695 -62.26 -30.92 2.36
CA LYS A 695 -63.18 -29.94 2.97
C LYS A 695 -62.45 -28.61 3.19
N TYR A 696 -61.28 -28.69 3.82
CA TYR A 696 -60.46 -27.55 4.19
C TYR A 696 -60.09 -26.68 2.98
N GLU A 697 -59.68 -27.28 1.85
CA GLU A 697 -59.21 -26.52 0.69
C GLU A 697 -60.31 -25.61 0.08
N ALA A 698 -61.61 -25.86 0.33
CA ALA A 698 -62.67 -24.95 -0.08
C ALA A 698 -62.73 -23.68 0.79
N PHE A 699 -62.70 -23.84 2.12
CA PHE A 699 -62.73 -22.73 3.09
C PHE A 699 -61.43 -21.93 3.07
N SER A 700 -60.29 -22.64 3.08
CA SER A 700 -58.95 -22.06 2.97
C SER A 700 -58.78 -21.20 1.72
N ARG A 701 -59.33 -21.59 0.55
CA ARG A 701 -59.31 -20.73 -0.64
C ARG A 701 -60.05 -19.40 -0.46
N GLN A 702 -61.09 -19.34 0.37
CA GLN A 702 -61.76 -18.09 0.72
C GLN A 702 -60.94 -17.30 1.76
N ARG A 703 -60.43 -17.97 2.80
CA ARG A 703 -59.55 -17.39 3.84
C ARG A 703 -58.31 -16.74 3.24
N SER A 704 -57.55 -17.46 2.42
CA SER A 704 -56.36 -16.96 1.73
C SER A 704 -56.68 -15.85 0.72
N SER A 705 -57.88 -15.78 0.16
CA SER A 705 -58.29 -14.66 -0.71
C SER A 705 -58.46 -13.36 0.08
N VAL A 706 -59.13 -13.43 1.24
CA VAL A 706 -59.28 -12.31 2.18
C VAL A 706 -57.91 -11.90 2.74
N MET A 707 -57.15 -12.86 3.27
CA MET A 707 -55.81 -12.61 3.82
C MET A 707 -54.86 -12.04 2.77
N ASN A 708 -54.87 -12.50 1.51
CA ASN A 708 -54.02 -11.91 0.48
C ASN A 708 -54.46 -10.51 0.02
N LYS A 709 -55.73 -10.12 0.20
CA LYS A 709 -56.13 -8.71 0.01
C LYS A 709 -55.54 -7.83 1.11
N TYR A 710 -55.70 -8.22 2.38
CA TYR A 710 -55.25 -7.42 3.51
C TYR A 710 -53.73 -7.49 3.74
N ARG A 711 -53.05 -8.60 3.41
CA ARG A 711 -51.58 -8.70 3.36
C ARG A 711 -50.99 -7.70 2.37
N LYS A 712 -51.63 -7.49 1.22
CA LYS A 712 -51.20 -6.47 0.23
C LYS A 712 -51.43 -5.04 0.71
N ILE A 713 -52.51 -4.78 1.44
CA ILE A 713 -52.78 -3.47 2.06
C ILE A 713 -51.74 -3.21 3.16
N TYR A 714 -51.53 -4.14 4.08
CA TYR A 714 -50.51 -4.04 5.14
C TYR A 714 -49.08 -3.97 4.58
N GLN A 715 -48.78 -4.65 3.46
CA GLN A 715 -47.52 -4.47 2.75
C GLN A 715 -47.40 -3.05 2.18
N ALA A 716 -48.43 -2.53 1.48
CA ALA A 716 -48.44 -1.16 0.98
C ALA A 716 -48.31 -0.11 2.10
N PHE A 717 -48.86 -0.38 3.29
CA PHE A 717 -48.66 0.44 4.50
C PHE A 717 -47.20 0.46 4.96
N ASN A 718 -46.55 -0.71 5.05
CA ASN A 718 -45.13 -0.83 5.40
C ASN A 718 -44.19 -0.23 4.34
N ASP A 719 -44.51 -0.41 3.06
CA ASP A 719 -43.78 0.20 1.94
C ASP A 719 -43.95 1.73 1.95
N LEU A 720 -45.13 2.25 2.33
CA LEU A 720 -45.37 3.68 2.49
C LEU A 720 -44.59 4.27 3.68
N ILE A 721 -44.60 3.62 4.85
CA ILE A 721 -43.77 4.02 6.01
C ILE A 721 -42.29 4.01 5.62
N SER A 722 -41.82 2.94 5.00
CA SER A 722 -40.43 2.79 4.56
C SER A 722 -40.06 3.78 3.46
N GLY A 723 -41.02 4.20 2.63
CA GLY A 723 -40.88 5.30 1.66
C GLY A 723 -40.75 6.66 2.35
N LEU A 724 -41.70 6.99 3.23
CA LEU A 724 -41.75 8.25 3.98
C LEU A 724 -40.52 8.45 4.87
N MET A 725 -40.05 7.42 5.58
CA MET A 725 -38.82 7.50 6.38
C MET A 725 -37.58 7.78 5.53
N ARG A 726 -37.49 7.19 4.33
CA ARG A 726 -36.40 7.48 3.38
C ARG A 726 -36.50 8.89 2.79
N ALA A 727 -37.71 9.36 2.51
CA ALA A 727 -37.95 10.73 2.04
C ALA A 727 -37.59 11.78 3.12
N GLN A 728 -37.99 11.55 4.38
CA GLN A 728 -37.65 12.42 5.51
C GLN A 728 -36.14 12.45 5.77
N ALA A 729 -35.46 11.30 5.73
CA ALA A 729 -34.00 11.26 5.80
C ALA A 729 -33.35 12.04 4.64
N PHE A 730 -33.78 11.78 3.40
CA PHE A 730 -33.29 12.50 2.22
C PHE A 730 -33.46 14.02 2.34
N TYR A 731 -34.63 14.52 2.77
CA TYR A 731 -34.85 15.96 2.91
C TYR A 731 -34.08 16.57 4.09
N SER A 732 -33.87 15.83 5.18
CA SER A 732 -32.96 16.24 6.27
C SER A 732 -31.52 16.42 5.77
N ASP A 733 -30.97 15.39 5.11
CA ASP A 733 -29.58 15.39 4.62
C ASP A 733 -29.39 16.42 3.48
N MET A 734 -30.37 16.54 2.58
CA MET A 734 -30.41 17.55 1.52
C MET A 734 -30.50 18.97 2.10
N LYS A 735 -31.20 19.16 3.23
CA LYS A 735 -31.26 20.46 3.91
C LYS A 735 -29.90 20.84 4.51
N GLU A 736 -29.23 19.94 5.24
CA GLU A 736 -27.91 20.24 5.83
C GLU A 736 -26.87 20.58 4.74
N THR A 737 -26.84 19.78 3.67
CA THR A 737 -25.93 20.01 2.53
C THR A 737 -26.22 21.31 1.76
N VAL A 738 -27.50 21.70 1.62
CA VAL A 738 -27.91 22.96 0.99
C VAL A 738 -27.69 24.18 1.91
N GLU A 739 -27.87 24.07 3.23
CA GLU A 739 -27.52 25.10 4.20
C GLU A 739 -25.99 25.33 4.24
N SER A 740 -25.20 24.25 4.14
CA SER A 740 -23.74 24.33 3.96
C SER A 740 -23.36 25.02 2.64
N LEU A 741 -24.05 24.73 1.53
CA LEU A 741 -23.85 25.44 0.26
C LEU A 741 -24.20 26.93 0.37
N GLN A 742 -25.29 27.29 1.07
CA GLN A 742 -25.65 28.68 1.33
C GLN A 742 -24.54 29.41 2.11
N ALA A 743 -24.01 28.81 3.18
CA ALA A 743 -22.92 29.39 3.96
C ALA A 743 -21.65 29.62 3.13
N ASN A 744 -21.34 28.70 2.20
CA ASN A 744 -20.24 28.86 1.24
C ASN A 744 -20.49 29.99 0.23
N VAL A 745 -21.72 30.10 -0.30
CA VAL A 745 -22.14 31.20 -1.20
C VAL A 745 -22.07 32.55 -0.48
N GLU A 746 -22.56 32.65 0.75
CA GLU A 746 -22.51 33.88 1.55
C GLU A 746 -21.07 34.28 1.89
N THR A 747 -20.23 33.33 2.27
CA THR A 747 -18.80 33.55 2.52
C THR A 747 -18.10 34.06 1.26
N PHE A 748 -18.38 33.45 0.09
CA PHE A 748 -17.86 33.92 -1.19
C PHE A 748 -18.32 35.36 -1.49
N VAL A 749 -19.62 35.63 -1.45
CA VAL A 749 -20.20 36.95 -1.76
C VAL A 749 -19.70 38.04 -0.80
N ASN A 750 -19.53 37.74 0.49
CA ASN A 750 -19.00 38.69 1.47
C ASN A 750 -17.51 38.99 1.24
N ASN A 751 -16.69 37.97 0.96
CA ASN A 751 -15.27 38.18 0.59
C ASN A 751 -15.14 39.03 -0.68
N ARG A 752 -15.99 38.77 -1.68
CA ARG A 752 -16.04 39.53 -2.95
C ARG A 752 -16.49 40.97 -2.79
N ARG A 753 -17.46 41.23 -1.91
CA ARG A 753 -17.87 42.59 -1.53
C ARG A 753 -16.76 43.33 -0.78
N SER A 754 -16.00 42.65 0.08
CA SER A 754 -14.84 43.23 0.78
C SER A 754 -13.71 43.58 -0.20
N GLU A 755 -13.35 42.67 -1.11
CA GLU A 755 -12.39 42.91 -2.21
C GLU A 755 -12.80 44.13 -3.06
N GLY A 756 -14.06 44.17 -3.51
CA GLY A 756 -14.59 45.29 -4.28
C GLY A 756 -14.61 46.62 -3.50
N GLY A 757 -14.96 46.59 -2.20
CA GLY A 757 -14.95 47.77 -1.33
C GLY A 757 -13.55 48.33 -1.09
N GLN A 758 -12.56 47.46 -0.90
CA GLN A 758 -11.15 47.85 -0.78
C GLN A 758 -10.63 48.47 -2.09
N LEU A 759 -10.96 47.87 -3.24
CA LEU A 759 -10.61 48.41 -4.56
C LEU A 759 -11.27 49.77 -4.79
N LEU A 760 -12.57 49.91 -4.52
CA LEU A 760 -13.31 51.18 -4.61
C LEU A 760 -12.63 52.29 -3.79
N ASN A 761 -12.36 52.02 -2.50
CA ASN A 761 -11.63 52.96 -1.63
C ASN A 761 -10.24 53.31 -2.18
N SER A 762 -9.53 52.35 -2.78
CA SER A 762 -8.20 52.60 -3.37
C SER A 762 -8.27 53.49 -4.62
N ILE A 763 -9.34 53.37 -5.43
CA ILE A 763 -9.58 54.19 -6.63
C ILE A 763 -9.99 55.61 -6.21
N GLU A 764 -10.90 55.73 -5.24
CA GLU A 764 -11.36 57.04 -4.76
C GLU A 764 -10.25 57.82 -4.03
N ASN A 765 -9.40 57.14 -3.24
CA ASN A 765 -8.20 57.74 -2.66
C ASN A 765 -7.18 58.17 -3.72
N LYS A 766 -6.91 57.37 -4.76
CA LYS A 766 -6.04 57.79 -5.87
C LYS A 766 -6.59 59.02 -6.59
N LYS A 767 -7.91 59.10 -6.75
CA LYS A 767 -8.60 60.20 -7.42
C LYS A 767 -8.58 61.50 -6.62
N THR A 768 -8.72 61.44 -5.29
CA THR A 768 -8.57 62.63 -4.42
C THR A 768 -7.10 63.06 -4.30
N SER A 769 -6.16 62.13 -4.12
CA SER A 769 -4.72 62.44 -4.15
C SER A 769 -4.31 63.10 -5.46
N GLY A 770 -4.70 62.56 -6.62
CA GLY A 770 -4.42 63.15 -7.92
C GLY A 770 -4.99 64.56 -8.13
N SER A 771 -6.09 64.90 -7.45
CA SER A 771 -6.65 66.25 -7.47
C SER A 771 -5.86 67.25 -6.62
N ASN A 772 -5.27 66.82 -5.50
CA ASN A 772 -4.38 67.67 -4.70
C ASN A 772 -3.01 67.85 -5.37
N ASP A 773 -2.47 66.78 -5.96
CA ASP A 773 -1.20 66.76 -6.69
C ASP A 773 -1.16 67.80 -7.84
N GLN A 774 -2.31 68.14 -8.41
CA GLN A 774 -2.43 69.18 -9.42
C GLN A 774 -2.51 70.59 -8.84
N ALA A 775 -3.14 70.77 -7.66
CA ALA A 775 -3.21 72.06 -6.96
C ALA A 775 -1.87 72.46 -6.31
N ASP A 776 -1.12 71.51 -5.76
CA ASP A 776 0.18 71.79 -5.15
C ASP A 776 1.26 72.10 -6.19
N ARG A 777 1.23 71.48 -7.38
CA ARG A 777 2.12 71.86 -8.50
C ARG A 777 1.87 73.28 -9.01
N GLU A 778 0.65 73.81 -8.90
CA GLU A 778 0.38 75.23 -9.19
C GLU A 778 0.92 76.16 -8.08
N ARG A 779 0.90 75.72 -6.81
CA ARG A 779 1.50 76.44 -5.68
C ARG A 779 3.02 76.48 -5.73
N GLU A 780 3.69 75.36 -6.02
CA GLU A 780 5.16 75.31 -6.17
C GLU A 780 5.65 76.20 -7.31
N ARG A 781 4.94 76.21 -8.45
CA ARG A 781 5.21 77.14 -9.57
C ARG A 781 5.15 78.61 -9.14
N MET A 782 4.24 78.94 -8.23
CA MET A 782 4.09 80.30 -7.69
C MET A 782 5.21 80.66 -6.69
N GLN A 783 5.67 79.69 -5.89
CA GLN A 783 6.77 79.90 -4.93
C GLN A 783 8.14 80.03 -5.59
N GLN A 784 8.46 79.21 -6.60
CA GLN A 784 9.73 79.29 -7.33
C GLN A 784 9.91 80.61 -8.11
N LEU A 785 8.82 81.35 -8.35
CA LEU A 785 8.85 82.71 -8.90
C LEU A 785 9.21 83.79 -7.85
N MET A 786 8.90 83.56 -6.56
CA MET A 786 9.28 84.48 -5.48
C MET A 786 10.73 84.30 -5.01
N GLU A 787 11.23 83.06 -4.98
CA GLU A 787 12.55 82.75 -4.40
C GLU A 787 13.74 83.36 -5.18
N ARG A 788 13.53 83.76 -6.44
CA ARG A 788 14.57 84.37 -7.30
C ARG A 788 14.89 85.86 -7.00
N MET A 789 14.40 86.46 -5.92
CA MET A 789 14.44 87.93 -5.71
C MET A 789 14.99 88.45 -4.36
N SER A 790 15.79 87.69 -3.59
CA SER A 790 16.46 88.26 -2.40
C SER A 790 17.83 87.64 -2.08
N VAL A 791 18.64 88.31 -1.25
CA VAL A 791 20.11 88.12 -1.13
C VAL A 791 20.63 88.20 0.32
N GLU A 792 21.72 87.48 0.59
CA GLU A 792 22.61 87.38 1.77
C GLU A 792 23.29 88.72 2.21
N PRO A 793 24.09 88.86 3.34
CA PRO A 793 25.13 87.91 3.82
C PRO A 793 25.62 87.85 5.32
N SER A 794 26.17 86.67 5.70
CA SER A 794 27.41 86.36 6.47
C SER A 794 27.86 87.02 7.80
N ARG A 795 28.29 86.18 8.80
CA ARG A 795 29.69 86.09 9.36
C ARG A 795 29.92 85.21 10.64
N ASN A 796 30.98 84.37 10.59
CA ASN A 796 31.96 83.87 11.60
C ASN A 796 31.61 83.25 13.00
N SER A 797 32.47 82.32 13.47
CA SER A 797 32.49 81.55 14.77
C SER A 797 33.62 82.06 15.74
N PRO A 798 33.91 81.55 17.00
CA PRO A 798 34.15 80.11 17.38
C PRO A 798 34.00 79.59 18.89
N VAL A 799 34.12 78.26 19.10
CA VAL A 799 34.80 77.48 20.21
C VAL A 799 34.34 77.46 21.71
N SER A 800 34.05 76.23 22.24
CA SER A 800 34.17 75.65 23.64
C SER A 800 33.42 76.26 24.86
N GLN A 801 33.06 75.57 25.97
CA GLN A 801 33.20 74.17 26.43
C GLN A 801 32.21 73.84 27.62
N GLN A 802 31.55 72.67 27.67
CA GLN A 802 31.23 71.80 28.86
C GLN A 802 29.98 70.87 28.69
N PRO A 803 29.91 69.65 29.31
CA PRO A 803 28.79 68.68 29.23
C PRO A 803 28.22 68.23 30.62
N PRO A 804 27.32 67.22 30.77
CA PRO A 804 26.36 66.56 29.84
C PRO A 804 24.90 66.41 30.39
N SER A 805 24.04 65.72 29.60
CA SER A 805 22.96 64.78 30.03
C SER A 805 21.52 65.24 30.32
N ARG A 806 20.68 65.35 29.26
CA ARG A 806 19.37 64.66 29.11
C ARG A 806 18.63 65.06 27.81
N PRO A 807 18.02 64.11 27.06
CA PRO A 807 17.01 64.41 26.05
C PRO A 807 15.58 63.98 26.47
N PRO A 808 14.56 64.84 26.33
CA PRO A 808 13.14 64.49 26.32
C PRO A 808 12.66 64.18 24.86
N PRO A 809 11.38 63.81 24.62
CA PRO A 809 11.00 62.96 23.49
C PRO A 809 10.66 63.69 22.18
N LEU A 810 10.63 62.94 21.07
CA LEU A 810 10.10 63.35 19.77
C LEU A 810 9.09 62.34 19.22
N GLN A 811 8.20 62.83 18.35
CA GLN A 811 7.02 62.11 17.84
C GLN A 811 7.31 61.34 16.55
N SER A 812 6.41 60.42 16.21
CA SER A 812 6.57 59.42 15.14
C SER A 812 6.11 59.89 13.77
N THR A 813 7.00 59.85 12.78
CA THR A 813 6.67 59.82 11.34
C THR A 813 7.53 58.77 10.62
N PRO A 814 6.94 57.70 10.06
CA PRO A 814 7.69 56.72 9.26
C PRO A 814 7.80 57.18 7.80
N SER A 815 9.02 57.48 7.35
CA SER A 815 9.31 57.70 5.93
C SER A 815 9.58 56.39 5.20
N TYR A 816 9.00 56.24 4.01
CA TYR A 816 9.18 55.06 3.16
C TYR A 816 10.51 55.15 2.39
N GLN A 817 11.19 54.01 2.25
CA GLN A 817 12.08 53.74 1.11
C GLN A 817 11.66 52.43 0.45
N THR A 818 11.29 52.52 -0.82
CA THR A 818 10.68 51.44 -1.58
C THR A 818 11.74 50.60 -2.27
N ILE A 819 12.02 49.40 -1.73
CA ILE A 819 12.72 48.34 -2.46
C ILE A 819 11.65 47.47 -3.15
N GLN A 820 11.83 47.21 -4.44
CA GLN A 820 10.88 46.45 -5.26
C GLN A 820 10.96 44.95 -4.95
N SER A 821 10.02 44.46 -4.12
CA SER A 821 9.76 43.02 -3.95
C SER A 821 8.56 42.60 -4.78
N SER A 822 8.79 41.83 -5.84
CA SER A 822 7.78 41.37 -6.81
C SER A 822 6.90 40.24 -6.26
N TYR A 823 6.01 40.56 -5.32
CA TYR A 823 4.95 39.66 -4.88
C TYR A 823 3.76 39.68 -5.84
N ASN A 824 3.23 38.50 -6.21
CA ASN A 824 2.24 38.33 -7.28
C ASN A 824 1.01 37.54 -6.80
N PRO A 825 -0.14 38.19 -6.48
CA PRO A 825 -1.32 37.52 -5.96
C PRO A 825 -2.41 37.24 -7.02
N ALA A 826 -2.82 35.97 -7.12
CA ALA A 826 -3.90 35.41 -7.98
C ALA A 826 -3.68 35.52 -9.52
N ALA A 827 -4.12 34.59 -10.37
CA ALA A 827 -4.86 33.32 -10.20
C ALA A 827 -4.19 32.22 -11.08
N SER A 828 -4.54 30.93 -11.10
CA SER A 828 -5.78 30.22 -10.74
C SER A 828 -5.50 28.75 -10.36
N PRO A 829 -6.45 28.01 -9.73
CA PRO A 829 -6.47 26.55 -9.74
C PRO A 829 -6.83 25.99 -11.15
N PRO A 830 -6.40 24.77 -11.51
CA PRO A 830 -6.61 24.19 -12.85
C PRO A 830 -7.82 23.26 -12.99
N ILE A 831 -8.02 22.81 -14.23
CA ILE A 831 -9.14 22.03 -14.80
C ILE A 831 -9.17 20.57 -14.31
N THR A 832 -10.37 19.99 -14.16
CA THR A 832 -10.61 18.55 -13.94
C THR A 832 -10.72 17.73 -15.24
N PRO A 833 -10.48 16.40 -15.22
CA PRO A 833 -10.32 15.61 -16.45
C PRO A 833 -11.61 15.36 -17.24
N ARG A 834 -11.47 15.05 -18.54
CA ARG A 834 -12.58 14.79 -19.47
C ARG A 834 -12.41 13.42 -20.15
N TYR A 835 -13.34 12.49 -19.90
CA TYR A 835 -13.42 11.23 -20.65
C TYR A 835 -13.90 11.46 -22.10
N PRO A 836 -13.51 10.60 -23.07
CA PRO A 836 -13.75 10.85 -24.49
C PRO A 836 -15.18 10.51 -24.93
N GLY A 837 -15.81 11.43 -25.66
CA GLY A 837 -17.08 11.22 -26.36
C GLY A 837 -16.87 11.15 -27.88
N ILE A 838 -17.59 10.25 -28.55
CA ILE A 838 -17.50 10.00 -30.00
C ILE A 838 -18.43 10.96 -30.76
N SER A 839 -17.91 11.71 -31.74
CA SER A 839 -18.70 12.33 -32.82
C SER A 839 -17.85 12.70 -34.05
N SER A 840 -18.52 12.91 -35.18
CA SER A 840 -17.96 12.94 -36.55
C SER A 840 -17.58 14.36 -37.06
N PRO A 841 -16.80 14.51 -38.16
CA PRO A 841 -16.17 15.78 -38.55
C PRO A 841 -17.06 16.71 -39.41
N PRO A 842 -16.66 18.00 -39.60
CA PRO A 842 -16.16 18.39 -40.94
C PRO A 842 -15.06 19.48 -41.03
N ALA A 843 -14.25 19.39 -42.11
CA ALA A 843 -13.60 20.43 -42.94
C ALA A 843 -12.73 21.60 -42.39
N THR A 844 -11.46 21.64 -42.86
CA THR A 844 -10.67 22.75 -43.49
C THR A 844 -10.99 24.23 -43.12
N TYR A 845 -10.08 25.17 -42.77
CA TYR A 845 -8.66 25.51 -43.13
C TYR A 845 -7.93 26.19 -41.93
N GLY A 846 -6.63 26.59 -41.92
CA GLY A 846 -5.46 26.33 -42.80
C GLY A 846 -4.39 27.46 -42.88
N MET A 847 -3.09 27.10 -42.75
CA MET A 847 -1.83 27.79 -43.18
C MET A 847 -1.12 28.96 -42.41
N GLN A 848 0.24 28.89 -42.48
CA GLN A 848 1.32 29.92 -42.32
C GLN A 848 2.05 30.21 -40.97
N SER A 849 3.31 30.71 -41.10
CA SER A 849 4.41 30.89 -40.09
C SER A 849 5.57 31.72 -40.72
N PRO A 850 6.73 32.05 -40.08
CA PRO A 850 7.14 32.12 -38.66
C PRO A 850 7.51 33.60 -38.25
N PRO A 851 8.76 34.16 -38.10
CA PRO A 851 10.04 33.73 -37.46
C PRO A 851 10.82 34.77 -36.56
N THR A 852 11.78 34.25 -35.76
CA THR A 852 13.08 34.84 -35.28
C THR A 852 13.23 36.21 -34.56
N MET A 853 13.86 36.23 -33.37
CA MET A 853 15.27 36.70 -33.14
C MET A 853 15.79 36.58 -31.67
N GLN A 854 17.09 36.81 -31.44
CA GLN A 854 17.89 36.65 -30.18
C GLN A 854 19.14 37.59 -30.24
N PRO A 855 20.15 37.59 -29.32
CA PRO A 855 20.20 37.72 -27.84
C PRO A 855 21.27 38.76 -27.33
N GLN A 856 21.43 39.02 -26.01
CA GLN A 856 22.75 39.36 -25.39
C GLN A 856 22.79 39.41 -23.82
N TYR A 857 24.02 39.49 -23.25
CA TYR A 857 24.49 39.44 -21.84
C TYR A 857 25.31 40.74 -21.49
N PRO A 858 25.98 41.01 -20.31
CA PRO A 858 26.50 40.12 -19.23
C PRO A 858 26.56 40.63 -17.72
N GLN A 859 27.02 39.73 -16.81
CA GLN A 859 27.80 39.81 -15.52
C GLN A 859 27.86 41.10 -14.62
N THR A 860 28.12 41.07 -13.28
CA THR A 860 29.28 40.52 -12.50
C THR A 860 29.07 40.30 -10.95
N LEU A 861 30.15 39.83 -10.27
CA LEU A 861 30.54 39.60 -8.84
C LEU A 861 30.10 40.62 -7.72
N SER A 862 30.30 40.51 -6.37
CA SER A 862 31.01 39.62 -5.38
C SER A 862 30.58 39.97 -3.91
N ASN A 863 30.19 39.06 -3.00
CA ASN A 863 30.94 38.31 -1.92
C ASN A 863 31.37 39.03 -0.58
N GLY A 864 31.19 38.36 0.59
CA GLY A 864 31.68 38.67 1.97
C GLY A 864 30.80 39.62 2.84
N GLY A 865 30.68 39.56 4.19
CA GLY A 865 31.19 38.69 5.30
C GLY A 865 31.72 39.53 6.50
N GLY A 866 31.52 39.29 7.82
CA GLY A 866 30.82 38.26 8.64
C GLY A 866 31.01 38.51 10.18
N TYR A 867 30.92 37.45 11.03
CA TYR A 867 31.34 37.31 12.48
C TYR A 867 30.39 37.52 13.70
N GLN A 868 30.78 36.84 14.80
CA GLN A 868 30.22 36.63 16.18
C GLN A 868 30.79 37.65 17.23
N PRO A 869 30.61 37.60 18.60
CA PRO A 869 30.13 36.56 19.58
C PRO A 869 28.96 37.04 20.53
N ALA A 870 28.22 36.23 21.33
CA ALA A 870 28.53 35.36 22.52
C ALA A 870 28.78 36.15 23.85
N LEU A 871 28.40 35.77 25.10
CA LEU A 871 27.83 34.52 25.71
C LEU A 871 27.02 34.86 27.06
N PRO A 872 26.96 34.12 28.24
CA PRO A 872 25.92 34.27 29.31
C PRO A 872 26.53 34.64 30.72
N PRO A 873 26.13 34.18 31.98
CA PRO A 873 24.93 33.48 32.53
C PRO A 873 24.45 33.89 33.98
N ARG A 874 23.38 33.24 34.52
CA ARG A 874 23.39 32.59 35.87
C ARG A 874 22.24 31.58 36.13
N ARG A 875 22.28 30.86 37.27
CA ARG A 875 21.40 29.74 37.73
C ARG A 875 21.05 29.88 39.22
N GLU A 876 19.96 29.24 39.65
CA GLU A 876 19.70 28.48 40.92
C GLU A 876 18.24 27.91 40.81
N SER A 877 17.79 26.70 41.18
CA SER A 877 18.05 25.74 42.29
C SER A 877 17.39 26.15 43.63
N GLY A 878 16.58 25.33 44.36
CA GLY A 878 16.03 23.97 44.17
C GLY A 878 15.28 23.47 45.45
N TYR A 879 14.78 22.20 45.47
CA TYR A 879 14.11 21.48 46.60
C TYR A 879 12.66 21.91 46.98
N ALA A 880 11.78 21.09 47.62
CA ALA A 880 11.53 19.63 47.63
C ALA A 880 10.21 19.27 48.41
N SER A 881 9.53 18.14 48.06
CA SER A 881 8.56 17.28 48.83
C SER A 881 7.46 17.89 49.75
N GLY A 882 6.21 17.42 49.86
CA GLY A 882 5.45 16.31 49.23
C GLY A 882 4.28 15.82 50.15
N GLY A 883 3.17 15.25 49.63
CA GLY A 883 2.16 14.54 50.48
C GLY A 883 0.67 14.45 50.03
N SER A 884 0.24 13.24 49.63
CA SER A 884 -1.08 12.58 49.83
C SER A 884 -2.46 13.30 49.69
N GLY A 885 -3.29 12.86 48.73
CA GLY A 885 -4.60 12.21 49.06
C GLY A 885 -5.92 12.65 48.38
N SER A 886 -6.47 11.79 47.49
CA SER A 886 -7.91 11.70 47.07
C SER A 886 -8.55 12.90 46.31
N VAL A 887 -9.58 12.82 45.46
CA VAL A 887 -10.40 11.74 44.81
C VAL A 887 -10.63 12.15 43.34
N GLY A 888 -10.77 11.24 42.37
CA GLY A 888 -11.23 11.60 41.01
C GLY A 888 -11.39 10.41 40.04
N ALA A 889 -12.51 10.33 39.33
CA ALA A 889 -12.91 9.14 38.55
C ALA A 889 -12.29 9.04 37.15
N TYR A 890 -12.24 7.80 36.65
CA TYR A 890 -11.81 7.38 35.31
C TYR A 890 -12.89 7.68 34.25
N ASN A 891 -12.53 8.06 33.03
CA ASN A 891 -13.49 8.16 31.90
C ASN A 891 -12.88 7.62 30.59
N PRO A 892 -13.34 6.47 30.07
CA PRO A 892 -12.82 5.88 28.84
C PRO A 892 -13.75 6.11 27.64
N ASN A 893 -13.62 7.26 26.95
CA ASN A 893 -14.06 7.40 25.55
C ASN A 893 -13.52 8.67 24.89
N ALA A 894 -12.69 8.52 23.85
CA ALA A 894 -12.19 9.62 23.00
C ALA A 894 -11.66 9.11 21.65
N TYR A 895 -12.52 8.53 20.81
CA TYR A 895 -12.26 8.35 19.39
C TYR A 895 -13.09 9.34 18.59
N GLY A 896 -12.46 10.07 17.66
CA GLY A 896 -13.15 10.99 16.75
C GLY A 896 -13.84 10.25 15.60
N PRO A 897 -14.91 10.81 15.01
CA PRO A 897 -15.60 10.20 13.88
C PRO A 897 -14.74 10.23 12.61
N VAL A 898 -14.79 9.14 11.84
CA VAL A 898 -14.16 8.99 10.52
C VAL A 898 -15.25 8.54 9.53
N SER A 899 -15.38 9.23 8.40
CA SER A 899 -16.49 9.01 7.46
C SER A 899 -16.04 8.30 6.17
N PRO A 900 -16.56 7.09 5.87
CA PRO A 900 -16.47 6.45 4.56
C PRO A 900 -17.72 6.76 3.68
N PRO A 901 -17.71 6.44 2.36
CA PRO A 901 -18.48 7.19 1.36
C PRO A 901 -19.79 6.54 0.86
N ALA A 902 -20.61 7.34 0.17
CA ALA A 902 -21.88 6.93 -0.43
C ALA A 902 -21.71 6.23 -1.80
N THR A 903 -22.40 5.11 -2.00
CA THR A 903 -22.48 4.38 -3.27
C THR A 903 -23.70 4.80 -4.10
N GLN A 904 -23.51 5.29 -5.32
CA GLN A 904 -24.59 5.38 -6.30
C GLN A 904 -24.72 4.05 -7.09
N GLN A 905 -25.94 3.59 -7.31
CA GLN A 905 -26.26 2.52 -8.26
C GLN A 905 -27.29 3.02 -9.27
N PHE A 906 -26.97 2.92 -10.56
CA PHE A 906 -27.96 3.07 -11.62
C PHE A 906 -28.62 1.72 -11.90
N PHE A 907 -29.95 1.71 -11.99
CA PHE A 907 -30.75 0.58 -12.48
C PHE A 907 -31.60 1.06 -13.65
N SER A 908 -31.67 0.25 -14.72
CA SER A 908 -32.50 0.53 -15.90
C SER A 908 -33.43 -0.67 -16.16
N PRO A 909 -34.73 -0.45 -16.39
CA PRO A 909 -35.70 -1.54 -16.52
C PRO A 909 -35.69 -2.19 -17.93
N PRO A 910 -36.04 -3.49 -18.04
CA PRO A 910 -36.16 -4.18 -19.32
C PRO A 910 -37.53 -3.93 -20.01
N PRO A 911 -37.61 -3.94 -21.35
CA PRO A 911 -38.88 -3.83 -22.08
C PRO A 911 -39.61 -5.19 -22.17
N ALA A 912 -40.94 -5.17 -22.04
CA ALA A 912 -41.80 -6.35 -22.12
C ALA A 912 -42.18 -6.74 -23.56
N GLN A 913 -42.49 -8.03 -23.78
CA GLN A 913 -42.99 -8.55 -25.06
C GLN A 913 -44.51 -8.39 -25.21
N GLY A 914 -44.98 -8.26 -26.45
CA GLY A 914 -46.38 -8.47 -26.84
C GLY A 914 -46.46 -9.35 -28.09
N GLN A 915 -47.42 -10.27 -28.16
CA GLN A 915 -47.71 -11.09 -29.35
C GLN A 915 -48.89 -10.52 -30.14
N TRP A 916 -48.92 -10.75 -31.47
CA TRP A 916 -49.96 -11.51 -32.19
C TRP A 916 -49.76 -11.41 -33.73
N GLY A 917 -49.99 -12.52 -34.46
CA GLY A 917 -50.33 -12.49 -35.90
C GLY A 917 -49.21 -12.80 -36.93
N ALA A 918 -49.59 -13.55 -37.97
CA ALA A 918 -48.87 -13.89 -39.22
C ALA A 918 -49.94 -14.30 -40.27
N PRO A 919 -49.66 -14.72 -41.55
CA PRO A 919 -48.42 -14.78 -42.36
C PRO A 919 -48.64 -14.00 -43.72
N PRO A 920 -48.19 -14.39 -44.96
CA PRO A 920 -47.12 -15.29 -45.46
C PRO A 920 -46.22 -14.75 -46.62
N GLN A 921 -45.13 -15.50 -46.94
CA GLN A 921 -44.35 -15.49 -48.23
C GLN A 921 -43.57 -14.18 -48.59
N GLN A 922 -42.55 -14.15 -49.47
CA GLN A 922 -41.99 -15.14 -50.43
C GLN A 922 -40.42 -15.07 -50.54
N GLN A 923 -39.82 -15.70 -51.55
CA GLN A 923 -38.38 -16.01 -51.69
C GLN A 923 -37.49 -14.84 -52.17
N THR A 924 -36.19 -14.86 -51.84
CA THR A 924 -35.10 -14.88 -52.84
C THR A 924 -33.75 -15.33 -52.23
N GLN A 925 -32.76 -15.62 -53.08
CA GLN A 925 -31.50 -16.32 -52.74
C GLN A 925 -30.33 -15.69 -53.53
N GLN A 926 -29.19 -15.41 -52.88
CA GLN A 926 -27.91 -15.31 -53.59
C GLN A 926 -26.66 -15.43 -52.69
N GLN A 927 -25.63 -16.08 -53.21
CA GLN A 927 -24.24 -16.09 -52.73
C GLN A 927 -23.46 -14.97 -53.48
N TYR A 928 -22.16 -14.66 -53.30
CA TYR A 928 -21.04 -15.25 -52.54
C TYR A 928 -19.99 -14.13 -52.34
N GLY A 929 -19.09 -14.21 -51.34
CA GLY A 929 -17.87 -13.39 -51.34
C GLY A 929 -17.13 -13.34 -50.00
N LEU A 930 -15.99 -14.04 -49.89
CA LEU A 930 -15.06 -13.94 -48.76
C LEU A 930 -13.64 -13.62 -49.27
N PRO A 931 -12.93 -12.64 -48.71
CA PRO A 931 -11.55 -12.33 -49.08
C PRO A 931 -10.54 -13.29 -48.41
N PRO A 932 -9.34 -13.50 -49.00
CA PRO A 932 -8.34 -14.43 -48.49
C PRO A 932 -7.61 -13.90 -47.25
N GLY A 933 -7.22 -14.82 -46.35
CA GLY A 933 -6.38 -14.53 -45.17
C GLY A 933 -6.89 -15.05 -43.83
N TYR A 934 -8.12 -15.59 -43.77
CA TYR A 934 -8.72 -16.07 -42.53
C TYR A 934 -8.21 -17.48 -42.13
N ILE A 935 -7.61 -17.59 -40.94
CA ILE A 935 -7.20 -18.86 -40.32
C ILE A 935 -8.13 -19.11 -39.11
N PRO A 936 -8.95 -20.16 -39.10
CA PRO A 936 -9.82 -20.47 -37.96
C PRO A 936 -9.03 -21.06 -36.78
N PRO A 937 -9.45 -20.82 -35.51
CA PRO A 937 -8.81 -21.40 -34.34
C PRO A 937 -9.09 -22.92 -34.21
N PRO A 938 -8.20 -23.68 -33.52
CA PRO A 938 -8.37 -25.12 -33.34
C PRO A 938 -9.51 -25.48 -32.34
N PRO A 939 -10.13 -26.66 -32.47
CA PRO A 939 -11.19 -27.12 -31.57
C PRO A 939 -10.66 -27.52 -30.17
N PRO A 940 -11.53 -27.51 -29.14
CA PRO A 940 -11.13 -27.86 -27.76
C PRO A 940 -10.78 -29.36 -27.59
N PRO A 941 -9.96 -29.73 -26.60
CA PRO A 941 -9.62 -31.14 -26.32
C PRO A 941 -10.83 -31.98 -25.92
N GLY A 942 -10.92 -33.20 -26.46
CA GLY A 942 -11.92 -34.19 -26.06
C GLY A 942 -11.64 -34.84 -24.70
N PRO A 943 -12.64 -35.52 -24.10
CA PRO A 943 -12.49 -36.22 -22.82
C PRO A 943 -11.52 -37.41 -22.91
N PRO A 944 -10.84 -37.78 -21.80
CA PRO A 944 -9.93 -38.92 -21.77
C PRO A 944 -10.66 -40.26 -21.95
N PRO A 945 -10.02 -41.27 -22.57
CA PRO A 945 -10.68 -42.52 -22.95
C PRO A 945 -10.95 -43.46 -21.77
N SER A 946 -12.17 -43.98 -21.70
CA SER A 946 -12.50 -45.14 -20.88
C SER A 946 -12.05 -46.43 -21.57
N GLN A 947 -11.29 -47.28 -20.85
CA GLN A 947 -11.02 -48.66 -21.26
C GLN A 947 -12.00 -49.61 -20.57
N ASN A 948 -12.61 -50.50 -21.36
CA ASN A 948 -13.49 -51.56 -20.88
C ASN A 948 -12.72 -52.86 -20.59
N ILE A 949 -13.36 -53.73 -19.82
CA ILE A 949 -12.85 -55.00 -19.26
C ILE A 949 -13.15 -56.17 -20.20
N ASP A 950 -12.21 -57.13 -20.30
CA ASP A 950 -12.41 -58.60 -20.30
C ASP A 950 -11.06 -59.33 -20.55
N TYR A 951 -10.76 -60.54 -20.07
CA TYR A 951 -11.54 -61.55 -19.33
C TYR A 951 -10.61 -62.37 -18.38
N SER A 952 -11.18 -63.05 -17.36
CA SER A 952 -10.56 -64.02 -16.41
C SER A 952 -9.51 -63.49 -15.40
N GLY A 953 -9.44 -63.99 -14.15
CA GLY A 953 -10.37 -64.89 -13.45
C GLY A 953 -9.92 -65.31 -12.03
N LEU A 954 -10.89 -65.80 -11.23
CA LEU A 954 -10.77 -66.55 -9.95
C LEU A 954 -10.21 -65.86 -8.67
N THR A 955 -11.05 -65.87 -7.62
CA THR A 955 -10.75 -65.78 -6.15
C THR A 955 -10.12 -64.48 -5.58
N GLY A 956 -10.51 -63.97 -4.41
CA GLY A 956 -11.68 -64.32 -3.56
C GLY A 956 -11.61 -63.74 -2.14
N GLY A 957 -12.56 -62.87 -1.76
CA GLY A 957 -12.67 -62.24 -0.42
C GLY A 957 -11.67 -61.08 -0.19
N GLY A 958 -11.91 -60.09 0.69
CA GLY A 958 -13.08 -59.79 1.52
C GLY A 958 -12.97 -58.35 2.08
N ALA A 959 -14.07 -57.75 2.57
CA ALA A 959 -14.11 -56.34 2.96
C ALA A 959 -13.68 -56.06 4.42
N GLY A 960 -13.23 -54.84 4.73
CA GLY A 960 -13.07 -54.39 6.12
C GLY A 960 -12.21 -53.14 6.39
N TYR A 961 -12.83 -51.96 6.40
CA TYR A 961 -12.55 -50.91 7.41
C TYR A 961 -13.51 -51.17 8.60
N PRO A 962 -13.23 -50.80 9.87
CA PRO A 962 -12.81 -49.43 10.25
C PRO A 962 -11.93 -49.29 11.53
N SER A 963 -11.79 -48.02 11.98
CA SER A 963 -11.55 -47.57 13.37
C SER A 963 -10.15 -47.63 14.00
N GLY A 964 -9.78 -46.54 14.69
CA GLY A 964 -8.83 -46.53 15.82
C GLY A 964 -9.56 -46.72 17.17
N PRO A 965 -8.99 -46.34 18.35
CA PRO A 965 -7.89 -45.39 18.55
C PRO A 965 -6.80 -45.75 19.61
N GLY A 966 -5.63 -45.10 19.50
CA GLY A 966 -4.74 -44.73 20.63
C GLY A 966 -3.82 -45.80 21.25
N GLY A 967 -2.72 -45.35 21.88
CA GLY A 967 -1.93 -46.16 22.83
C GLY A 967 -0.41 -46.25 22.63
N TYR A 968 0.33 -45.47 23.42
CA TYR A 968 1.70 -45.68 23.95
C TYR A 968 2.73 -46.64 23.26
N ALA A 969 3.78 -46.00 22.70
CA ALA A 969 5.22 -46.29 22.85
C ALA A 969 5.79 -47.72 23.01
N HIS A 970 6.74 -48.09 22.11
CA HIS A 970 8.05 -48.61 22.55
C HIS A 970 9.18 -48.34 21.52
N HIS A 971 10.43 -48.30 21.99
CA HIS A 971 11.64 -48.27 21.16
C HIS A 971 12.10 -49.68 20.71
N GLN A 972 12.57 -49.78 19.46
CA GLN A 972 13.77 -50.53 19.03
C GLN A 972 14.29 -49.83 17.74
N ARG A 973 15.40 -49.09 17.75
CA ARG A 973 16.80 -49.55 17.71
C ARG A 973 17.06 -50.66 16.67
N GLN A 974 17.47 -50.25 15.48
CA GLN A 974 18.31 -51.04 14.59
C GLN A 974 19.67 -50.32 14.47
N SER A 975 20.78 -51.07 14.51
CA SER A 975 22.13 -50.52 14.67
C SER A 975 22.92 -50.55 13.37
N GLN A 976 23.54 -49.41 13.01
CA GLN A 976 24.61 -49.35 12.01
C GLN A 976 25.86 -48.74 12.66
N GLN A 977 27.03 -49.30 12.34
CA GLN A 977 28.29 -48.92 12.98
C GLN A 977 28.80 -47.58 12.44
N GLN A 978 28.91 -46.58 13.31
CA GLN A 978 29.46 -45.28 12.96
C GLN A 978 31.00 -45.31 13.09
N GLN A 979 31.69 -45.57 11.98
CA GLN A 979 33.14 -45.37 11.91
C GLN A 979 33.42 -43.87 11.73
N SER A 980 34.07 -43.25 12.72
CA SER A 980 34.14 -41.79 12.84
C SER A 980 35.17 -41.15 11.90
N GLN A 981 34.79 -40.90 10.65
CA GLN A 981 35.40 -39.83 9.86
C GLN A 981 34.85 -38.48 10.33
N ALA A 982 35.72 -37.61 10.82
CA ALA A 982 35.36 -36.23 11.15
C ALA A 982 35.10 -35.45 9.85
N ASP A 983 33.90 -34.89 9.72
CA ASP A 983 33.48 -34.12 8.56
C ASP A 983 34.34 -32.84 8.39
N PRO A 984 35.05 -32.66 7.26
CA PRO A 984 35.80 -31.43 6.98
C PRO A 984 34.94 -30.17 6.92
N TRP A 985 33.63 -30.29 6.70
CA TRP A 985 32.71 -29.16 6.50
C TRP A 985 32.08 -28.61 7.78
N ALA A 986 32.14 -29.34 8.90
CA ALA A 986 31.52 -28.95 10.17
C ALA A 986 31.94 -27.56 10.68
N GLY A 987 33.17 -27.12 10.35
CA GLY A 987 33.66 -25.77 10.70
C GLY A 987 33.01 -24.62 9.91
N LEU A 988 32.56 -24.87 8.68
CA LEU A 988 31.87 -23.87 7.84
C LEU A 988 30.42 -23.66 8.28
N SER A 989 29.77 -24.69 8.83
CA SER A 989 28.41 -24.61 9.37
C SER A 989 28.30 -23.76 10.63
N ALA A 990 29.40 -23.56 11.37
CA ALA A 990 29.46 -22.73 12.58
C ALA A 990 29.84 -21.25 12.30
N TRP A 991 29.87 -20.86 11.01
CA TRP A 991 30.20 -19.52 10.51
C TRP A 991 29.12 -18.97 9.55
N LYS A 992 27.98 -19.66 9.44
CA LYS A 992 26.69 -19.15 8.96
C LYS A 992 25.80 -18.84 10.16
#